data_AF-A0A9E3UUD6-F1
#
_entry.id   AF-A0A9E3UUD6-F1
#
_cell.length_a   1.000
_cell.length_b   1.000
_cell.length_c   1.000
_cell.angle_alpha   90.00
_cell.angle_beta   90.00
_cell.angle_gamma   90.00
#
_symmetry.space_group_name_H-M   'P 1'
#
loop_
_entity.id
_entity.type
_entity.pdbx_description
1 polymer ?
#
loop_
_entity_poly.entity_id
_entity_poly.type
_entity_poly.pdbx_seq_one_letter_code
_entity_poly.pdbx_strand_id
1 'polypeptide(L)'
;MESARWPSGRQSLPKPARRHIPSACLAVAIVAVGHAMAAELIYQEGFNDDGEAATPKRYTTTGRFTSEVPHDPGLVASSGDQVGPVYWAHRSEVSIVGVYGPTPERRALLAWDAAIQEEDVSPQFWTLFDATIHWLLRGKASATVLISADSTSAQSLADRLATRGHTVVDDDISIPDSAVVADLIIKTPNNLGTPGRFARTGKPLLTFSALDHDDLLVSTIGATATFEAGNGTVVDAAHPAAGGLTGSFPVATGSYTWQLVGDNLPGGAITVATLSRSIPPTAASLADVDAMIAGSKPSDRSEETVDTLDFSDASPGDWFWDYPVPGGATGVWGLQARGQIQVTANGTYSFALGMDDGARLRIDRDGNGFSEADNVIVEDAAGGHRARYGTVQLNTGTYPFEVVAFNSGGGGSLELSVSTETGAPDTSPISSGTWELLGETSGNVRLQGAITAASYVPTGDAETVTVPLLVLLNGPEDSPAGSVYGGGAFTGYEGTGFFAGAALNKFDSDGSGTTKTLTLPPVNVAGKENVRVTFAAAATFLDFETDDFLDLWIDPNNSGNFSQLVRFTAPSGNDKYFDDRLTNPSNPTQLGLAFKDVTYPIPQGATDLVIQIRAFTTWFNEIVAFDDIRITAGDQLRIGSIALAQDTVTITWTGAGRLQSAPDVNGPFSDVAGASSPHAVQVSAAERRYYRLVQ
;
A
#
# COMPACT_ATOMS: atom_id res chain seq x y z
N MET A 1 63.43 -34.37 7.67
CA MET A 1 64.57 -33.44 7.50
C MET A 1 64.16 -32.15 8.18
N GLU A 2 64.72 -31.94 9.38
CA GLU A 2 65.71 -30.87 9.64
C GLU A 2 65.01 -29.51 9.77
N SER A 3 65.27 -28.66 10.74
CA SER A 3 66.16 -28.68 11.89
C SER A 3 65.76 -27.47 12.75
N ALA A 4 66.05 -27.55 14.05
CA ALA A 4 65.77 -26.53 15.04
C ALA A 4 66.78 -25.38 15.01
N ARG A 5 66.37 -24.18 15.50
CA ARG A 5 66.96 -23.39 16.63
C ARG A 5 66.32 -21.99 16.69
N TRP A 6 65.48 -21.66 17.70
CA TRP A 6 65.80 -21.10 19.06
C TRP A 6 66.27 -19.61 19.03
N PRO A 7 66.19 -18.81 20.12
CA PRO A 7 65.11 -18.60 21.13
C PRO A 7 65.00 -17.10 21.61
N SER A 8 64.04 -16.77 22.49
CA SER A 8 64.26 -16.09 23.80
C SER A 8 62.98 -15.45 24.39
N GLY A 9 62.82 -15.57 25.72
CA GLY A 9 61.61 -15.32 26.52
C GLY A 9 61.14 -13.86 26.65
N ARG A 10 59.92 -13.59 27.11
CA ARG A 10 59.38 -13.53 28.51
C ARG A 10 57.88 -13.21 28.31
N GLN A 11 56.87 -13.66 29.05
CA GLN A 11 56.56 -13.50 30.47
C GLN A 11 55.20 -14.20 30.73
N SER A 12 54.95 -14.57 31.98
CA SER A 12 53.83 -15.36 32.50
C SER A 12 52.46 -14.66 32.53
N LEU A 13 51.38 -15.43 32.28
CA LEU A 13 50.05 -15.17 32.83
C LEU A 13 49.46 -16.44 33.49
N PRO A 14 48.80 -16.33 34.66
CA PRO A 14 48.32 -17.46 35.45
C PRO A 14 46.95 -18.01 34.98
N LYS A 15 46.73 -19.30 35.29
CA LYS A 15 45.51 -20.08 35.01
C LYS A 15 44.25 -19.46 35.63
N PRO A 16 43.07 -19.56 34.99
CA PRO A 16 41.83 -19.04 35.53
C PRO A 16 41.27 -19.95 36.63
N ALA A 17 40.90 -19.32 37.74
CA ALA A 17 40.14 -19.92 38.83
C ALA A 17 38.65 -20.04 38.44
N ARG A 18 38.04 -21.15 38.86
CA ARG A 18 36.61 -21.44 38.77
C ARG A 18 35.78 -20.29 39.36
N ARG A 19 34.82 -19.77 38.58
CA ARG A 19 33.68 -19.01 39.11
C ARG A 19 32.42 -19.86 39.00
N HIS A 20 31.76 -20.02 40.14
CA HIS A 20 30.37 -20.42 40.24
C HIS A 20 29.48 -19.43 39.49
N ILE A 21 28.55 -19.94 38.68
CA ILE A 21 27.40 -19.18 38.18
C ILE A 21 26.16 -19.83 38.80
N PRO A 22 25.46 -19.17 39.74
CA PRO A 22 24.05 -19.40 39.95
C PRO A 22 23.28 -18.26 39.29
N SER A 23 22.24 -18.54 38.50
CA SER A 23 21.12 -17.61 38.35
C SER A 23 19.91 -18.35 37.82
N ALA A 24 18.91 -18.42 38.69
CA ALA A 24 17.60 -18.97 38.47
C ALA A 24 16.85 -18.15 37.39
N CYS A 25 15.96 -18.83 36.66
CA CYS A 25 14.93 -18.17 35.86
C CYS A 25 14.06 -17.29 36.77
N LEU A 26 14.21 -15.97 36.68
CA LEU A 26 13.37 -14.98 37.36
C LEU A 26 12.12 -14.74 36.48
N ALA A 27 10.99 -15.35 36.84
CA ALA A 27 9.72 -15.14 36.16
C ALA A 27 8.92 -14.04 36.87
N VAL A 28 8.89 -12.83 36.31
CA VAL A 28 7.95 -11.78 36.69
C VAL A 28 6.70 -11.94 35.82
N ALA A 29 5.59 -12.39 36.41
CA ALA A 29 4.29 -12.43 35.74
C ALA A 29 3.48 -11.22 36.21
N ILE A 30 3.43 -10.17 35.39
CA ILE A 30 2.50 -9.05 35.61
C ILE A 30 1.22 -9.39 34.88
N VAL A 31 0.15 -9.62 35.66
CA VAL A 31 -1.20 -9.75 35.14
C VAL A 31 -1.86 -8.39 35.28
N ALA A 32 -1.94 -7.65 34.17
CA ALA A 32 -2.64 -6.39 34.10
C ALA A 32 -4.15 -6.66 34.07
N VAL A 33 -4.76 -6.91 35.24
CA VAL A 33 -6.22 -6.83 35.38
C VAL A 33 -6.52 -5.43 35.89
N GLY A 34 -6.62 -4.49 34.94
CA GLY A 34 -7.07 -3.14 35.21
C GLY A 34 -8.56 -3.18 35.51
N HIS A 35 -8.94 -2.94 36.77
CA HIS A 35 -10.23 -2.30 37.03
C HIS A 35 -9.97 -0.80 36.87
N ALA A 36 -9.90 -0.35 35.61
CA ALA A 36 -9.89 1.05 35.30
C ALA A 36 -11.25 1.63 35.72
N MET A 37 -11.26 2.74 36.45
CA MET A 37 -12.31 3.70 36.16
C MET A 37 -11.90 4.27 34.79
N ALA A 38 -12.65 3.90 33.77
CA ALA A 38 -12.45 4.34 32.41
C ALA A 38 -12.41 5.88 32.36
N ALA A 39 -11.81 6.46 31.31
CA ALA A 39 -12.17 7.81 30.91
C ALA A 39 -13.69 7.96 31.02
N GLU A 40 -14.17 9.05 31.62
CA GLU A 40 -15.60 9.24 31.88
C GLU A 40 -16.34 9.09 30.56
N LEU A 41 -17.16 8.04 30.42
CA LEU A 41 -18.02 7.86 29.27
C LEU A 41 -19.15 8.89 29.36
N ILE A 42 -19.11 9.89 28.49
CA ILE A 42 -20.09 10.96 28.42
C ILE A 42 -21.27 10.54 27.55
N TYR A 43 -20.98 9.86 26.44
CA TYR A 43 -21.98 9.42 25.46
C TYR A 43 -21.51 8.16 24.75
N GLN A 44 -22.47 7.31 24.36
CA GLN A 44 -22.24 6.13 23.53
C GLN A 44 -23.44 5.91 22.59
N GLU A 45 -23.18 5.69 21.31
CA GLU A 45 -24.13 5.15 20.33
C GLU A 45 -23.52 3.89 19.71
N GLY A 46 -24.10 2.73 20.02
CA GLY A 46 -23.64 1.43 19.53
C GLY A 46 -24.56 0.78 18.51
N PHE A 47 -25.49 1.53 17.90
CA PHE A 47 -26.30 1.09 16.75
C PHE A 47 -26.92 -0.31 16.89
N ASN A 48 -27.38 -0.69 18.09
CA ASN A 48 -28.01 -1.99 18.31
C ASN A 48 -29.47 -2.03 17.84
N ASP A 49 -30.07 -0.85 17.72
CA ASP A 49 -31.39 -0.58 17.17
C ASP A 49 -31.38 0.75 16.39
N ASP A 50 -32.44 1.02 15.62
CA ASP A 50 -32.52 2.23 14.81
C ASP A 50 -32.79 3.48 15.68
N GLY A 51 -31.72 4.22 15.98
CA GLY A 51 -31.77 5.44 16.78
C GLY A 51 -32.56 6.59 16.16
N GLU A 52 -32.88 6.54 14.86
CA GLU A 52 -33.79 7.50 14.21
C GLU A 52 -35.26 7.25 14.55
N ALA A 53 -35.63 6.01 14.88
CA ALA A 53 -36.96 5.64 15.34
C ALA A 53 -37.16 5.86 16.85
N ALA A 54 -36.07 6.08 17.60
CA ALA A 54 -36.11 6.33 19.03
C ALA A 54 -36.78 7.67 19.38
N THR A 55 -37.32 7.77 20.61
CA THR A 55 -37.87 9.02 21.15
C THR A 55 -37.24 9.31 22.53
N PRO A 56 -36.37 10.32 22.65
CA PRO A 56 -35.88 11.20 21.58
C PRO A 56 -34.99 10.46 20.57
N LYS A 57 -34.85 11.02 19.36
CA LYS A 57 -33.94 10.48 18.34
C LYS A 57 -32.51 10.54 18.85
N ARG A 58 -31.74 9.47 18.61
CA ARG A 58 -30.31 9.38 18.97
C ARG A 58 -29.37 9.77 17.83
N TYR A 59 -29.87 9.82 16.60
CA TYR A 59 -29.19 10.40 15.46
C TYR A 59 -30.19 10.81 14.37
N THR A 60 -29.71 11.51 13.35
CA THR A 60 -30.43 11.81 12.11
C THR A 60 -29.55 11.56 10.90
N THR A 61 -30.10 11.02 9.82
CA THR A 61 -29.39 10.70 8.57
C THR A 61 -29.82 11.59 7.41
N THR A 62 -28.90 11.81 6.46
CA THR A 62 -29.20 12.42 5.15
C THR A 62 -28.85 11.42 4.06
N GLY A 63 -29.78 11.21 3.12
CA GLY A 63 -29.64 10.27 2.00
C GLY A 63 -29.71 8.79 2.39
N ARG A 64 -30.49 8.45 3.41
CA ARG A 64 -30.79 7.05 3.79
C ARG A 64 -31.49 6.34 2.63
N PHE A 65 -30.94 5.21 2.21
CA PHE A 65 -31.43 4.43 1.09
C PHE A 65 -31.02 2.97 1.23
N THR A 66 -31.80 2.04 0.68
CA THR A 66 -31.49 0.61 0.62
C THR A 66 -32.02 -0.01 -0.66
N SER A 67 -31.16 -0.71 -1.39
CA SER A 67 -31.55 -1.57 -2.51
C SER A 67 -30.56 -2.71 -2.67
N GLU A 68 -31.10 -3.93 -2.66
CA GLU A 68 -30.32 -5.18 -2.77
C GLU A 68 -30.46 -5.85 -4.14
N VAL A 69 -31.32 -5.31 -5.00
CA VAL A 69 -31.51 -5.79 -6.38
C VAL A 69 -30.39 -5.19 -7.22
N PRO A 70 -29.89 -5.91 -8.26
CA PRO A 70 -29.13 -5.25 -9.30
C PRO A 70 -29.92 -4.05 -9.83
N HIS A 71 -29.43 -2.84 -9.56
CA HIS A 71 -30.01 -1.61 -10.09
C HIS A 71 -30.07 -1.62 -11.62
N ASP A 72 -31.04 -0.90 -12.18
CA ASP A 72 -31.23 -0.79 -13.62
C ASP A 72 -29.92 -0.34 -14.30
N PRO A 73 -29.33 -1.14 -15.20
CA PRO A 73 -28.14 -0.76 -15.97
C PRO A 73 -28.33 0.53 -16.78
N GLY A 74 -29.57 0.97 -17.03
CA GLY A 74 -29.88 2.26 -17.65
C GLY A 74 -29.74 3.48 -16.71
N LEU A 75 -29.49 3.26 -15.41
CA LEU A 75 -29.27 4.30 -14.40
C LEU A 75 -27.79 4.43 -13.98
N VAL A 76 -26.90 3.63 -14.56
CA VAL A 76 -25.45 3.77 -14.42
C VAL A 76 -24.87 4.43 -15.67
N ALA A 77 -23.74 5.11 -15.52
CA ALA A 77 -23.12 5.90 -16.58
C ALA A 77 -22.71 5.05 -17.80
N SER A 78 -22.43 3.76 -17.57
CA SER A 78 -22.04 2.80 -18.60
C SER A 78 -22.74 1.44 -18.41
N SER A 79 -23.16 0.80 -19.50
CA SER A 79 -23.70 -0.57 -19.50
C SER A 79 -22.72 -1.64 -19.00
N GLY A 80 -21.46 -1.24 -18.80
CA GLY A 80 -20.39 -2.06 -18.28
C GLY A 80 -20.11 -1.89 -16.77
N ASP A 81 -20.71 -0.90 -16.13
CA ASP A 81 -20.53 -0.64 -14.70
C ASP A 81 -21.00 -1.84 -13.87
N GLN A 82 -20.19 -2.27 -12.91
CA GLN A 82 -20.59 -3.35 -12.01
C GLN A 82 -21.80 -2.92 -11.17
N VAL A 83 -22.93 -3.60 -11.37
CA VAL A 83 -24.17 -3.34 -10.62
C VAL A 83 -24.18 -4.18 -9.35
N GLY A 84 -24.49 -3.59 -8.19
CA GLY A 84 -24.62 -4.31 -6.92
C GLY A 84 -25.52 -3.58 -5.91
N PRO A 85 -25.54 -4.02 -4.64
CA PRO A 85 -26.34 -3.38 -3.61
C PRO A 85 -25.86 -1.94 -3.35
N VAL A 86 -26.83 -1.05 -3.14
CA VAL A 86 -26.60 0.37 -2.83
C VAL A 86 -27.33 0.66 -1.53
N TYR A 87 -26.62 1.15 -0.52
CA TYR A 87 -27.25 1.47 0.75
C TYR A 87 -26.47 2.50 1.56
N TRP A 88 -27.20 3.28 2.35
CA TRP A 88 -26.72 4.04 3.49
C TRP A 88 -27.70 3.78 4.63
N ALA A 89 -27.44 2.75 5.43
CA ALA A 89 -28.45 2.15 6.29
C ALA A 89 -27.87 1.40 7.49
N HIS A 90 -28.75 1.08 8.42
CA HIS A 90 -28.45 0.19 9.52
C HIS A 90 -28.35 -1.26 9.03
N ARG A 91 -27.42 -2.04 9.61
CA ARG A 91 -27.15 -3.44 9.21
C ARG A 91 -28.41 -4.30 9.09
N SER A 92 -29.41 -4.11 9.96
CA SER A 92 -30.64 -4.91 9.95
C SER A 92 -31.54 -4.67 8.74
N GLU A 93 -31.31 -3.61 7.97
CA GLU A 93 -32.07 -3.27 6.76
C GLU A 93 -31.47 -3.88 5.49
N VAL A 94 -30.30 -4.51 5.60
CA VAL A 94 -29.56 -5.11 4.48
C VAL A 94 -29.23 -6.57 4.81
N SER A 95 -29.47 -7.49 3.87
CA SER A 95 -29.22 -8.93 4.02
C SER A 95 -27.74 -9.25 4.27
N ILE A 96 -26.83 -8.57 3.56
CA ILE A 96 -25.38 -8.66 3.76
C ILE A 96 -24.75 -7.28 3.70
N VAL A 97 -23.86 -7.00 4.66
CA VAL A 97 -22.97 -5.83 4.61
C VAL A 97 -21.56 -6.41 4.48
N GLY A 98 -20.95 -6.17 3.32
CA GLY A 98 -19.74 -6.84 2.83
C GLY A 98 -19.88 -7.28 1.38
N VAL A 99 -18.77 -7.63 0.73
CA VAL A 99 -18.80 -8.21 -0.62
C VAL A 99 -19.21 -9.67 -0.51
N TYR A 100 -20.15 -10.09 -1.36
CA TYR A 100 -20.67 -11.47 -1.38
C TYR A 100 -19.51 -12.49 -1.41
N GLY A 101 -19.43 -13.31 -0.36
CA GLY A 101 -18.64 -14.54 -0.31
C GLY A 101 -19.57 -15.74 -0.07
N PRO A 102 -19.14 -16.99 -0.35
CA PRO A 102 -17.86 -17.44 -0.91
C PRO A 102 -17.63 -17.05 -2.39
N THR A 103 -16.48 -17.43 -2.96
CA THR A 103 -16.25 -17.40 -4.41
C THR A 103 -17.45 -18.00 -5.16
N PRO A 104 -17.85 -17.46 -6.32
CA PRO A 104 -19.02 -18.00 -7.04
C PRO A 104 -18.80 -19.42 -7.59
N GLU A 105 -17.56 -19.77 -7.94
CA GLU A 105 -17.10 -21.12 -8.30
C GLU A 105 -15.56 -21.16 -8.18
N ARG A 106 -14.91 -22.32 -8.39
CA ARG A 106 -13.43 -22.43 -8.39
C ARG A 106 -12.77 -21.39 -9.28
N ARG A 107 -11.69 -20.77 -8.79
CA ARG A 107 -10.89 -19.77 -9.51
C ARG A 107 -9.42 -20.19 -9.58
N ALA A 108 -8.73 -19.80 -10.64
CA ALA A 108 -7.29 -19.90 -10.75
C ALA A 108 -6.70 -18.58 -11.28
N LEU A 109 -5.57 -18.17 -10.73
CA LEU A 109 -4.73 -17.08 -11.23
C LEU A 109 -3.43 -17.70 -11.72
N LEU A 110 -3.04 -17.38 -12.95
CA LEU A 110 -1.86 -17.91 -13.60
C LEU A 110 -0.94 -16.74 -13.99
N ALA A 111 0.33 -16.79 -13.60
CA ALA A 111 1.31 -15.91 -14.19
C ALA A 111 1.65 -16.39 -15.61
N TRP A 112 1.29 -15.58 -16.63
CA TRP A 112 1.41 -15.98 -18.03
C TRP A 112 1.57 -14.78 -18.97
N ASP A 113 2.06 -15.03 -20.18
CA ASP A 113 2.02 -14.08 -21.31
C ASP A 113 1.35 -14.77 -22.50
N ALA A 114 0.39 -14.07 -23.13
CA ALA A 114 -0.28 -14.49 -24.35
C ALA A 114 0.68 -14.80 -25.51
N ALA A 115 1.87 -14.19 -25.52
CA ALA A 115 2.87 -14.36 -26.56
C ALA A 115 3.68 -15.68 -26.47
N ILE A 116 3.59 -16.41 -25.35
CA ILE A 116 4.33 -17.68 -25.16
C ILE A 116 3.80 -18.73 -26.13
N GLN A 117 4.68 -19.26 -26.99
CA GLN A 117 4.35 -20.29 -27.98
C GLN A 117 4.47 -21.70 -27.39
N GLU A 118 3.79 -22.69 -27.97
CA GLU A 118 3.76 -24.05 -27.43
C GLU A 118 5.15 -24.68 -27.32
N GLU A 119 6.04 -24.42 -28.28
CA GLU A 119 7.41 -24.90 -28.32
C GLU A 119 8.31 -24.37 -27.20
N ASP A 120 7.97 -23.20 -26.64
CA ASP A 120 8.75 -22.56 -25.59
C ASP A 120 8.39 -23.10 -24.20
N VAL A 121 7.30 -23.87 -24.09
CA VAL A 121 6.72 -24.32 -22.81
C VAL A 121 7.19 -25.71 -22.43
N SER A 122 7.55 -25.89 -21.16
CA SER A 122 8.02 -27.20 -20.70
C SER A 122 6.90 -28.24 -20.60
N PRO A 123 7.23 -29.55 -20.77
CA PRO A 123 6.27 -30.63 -20.54
C PRO A 123 5.70 -30.65 -19.10
N GLN A 124 6.49 -30.22 -18.11
CA GLN A 124 6.07 -30.14 -16.71
C GLN A 124 5.05 -29.03 -16.51
N PHE A 125 5.25 -27.86 -17.13
CA PHE A 125 4.22 -26.81 -17.10
C PHE A 125 2.92 -27.33 -17.70
N TRP A 126 2.97 -28.02 -18.84
CA TRP A 126 1.76 -28.60 -19.43
C TRP A 126 1.05 -29.61 -18.54
N THR A 127 1.80 -30.35 -17.71
CA THR A 127 1.23 -31.25 -16.71
C THR A 127 0.50 -30.47 -15.60
N LEU A 128 1.10 -29.37 -15.14
CA LEU A 128 0.49 -28.47 -14.15
C LEU A 128 -0.78 -27.81 -14.70
N PHE A 129 -0.72 -27.27 -15.93
CA PHE A 129 -1.84 -26.63 -16.60
C PHE A 129 -3.01 -27.60 -16.80
N ASP A 130 -2.75 -28.78 -17.39
CA ASP A 130 -3.80 -29.78 -17.61
C ASP A 130 -4.48 -30.22 -16.29
N ALA A 131 -3.69 -30.39 -15.21
CA ALA A 131 -4.22 -30.75 -13.89
C ALA A 131 -5.06 -29.62 -13.28
N THR A 132 -4.66 -28.36 -13.49
CA THR A 132 -5.42 -27.17 -13.08
C THR A 132 -6.76 -27.09 -13.80
N ILE A 133 -6.77 -27.29 -15.12
CA ILE A 133 -8.00 -27.31 -15.92
C ILE A 133 -8.92 -28.46 -15.47
N HIS A 134 -8.36 -29.66 -15.23
CA HIS A 134 -9.11 -30.79 -14.70
C HIS A 134 -9.74 -30.48 -13.33
N TRP A 135 -9.00 -29.81 -12.44
CA TRP A 135 -9.51 -29.38 -11.14
C TRP A 135 -10.62 -28.33 -11.29
N LEU A 136 -10.43 -27.27 -12.10
CA LEU A 136 -11.46 -26.26 -12.35
C LEU A 136 -12.76 -26.87 -12.88
N LEU A 137 -12.65 -27.83 -13.81
CA LEU A 137 -13.78 -28.51 -14.44
C LEU A 137 -14.38 -29.65 -13.60
N ARG A 138 -13.86 -29.92 -12.40
CA ARG A 138 -14.24 -31.09 -11.57
C ARG A 138 -14.19 -32.41 -12.36
N GLY A 139 -13.22 -32.52 -13.26
CA GLY A 139 -13.01 -33.68 -14.12
C GLY A 139 -13.94 -33.81 -15.33
N LYS A 140 -14.74 -32.79 -15.67
CA LYS A 140 -15.57 -32.79 -16.88
C LYS A 140 -14.70 -32.91 -18.15
N ALA A 141 -14.87 -34.01 -18.87
CA ALA A 141 -14.28 -34.20 -20.20
C ALA A 141 -15.09 -33.48 -21.28
N SER A 142 -14.43 -33.11 -22.40
CA SER A 142 -15.06 -32.45 -23.56
C SER A 142 -15.87 -31.19 -23.20
N ALA A 143 -15.37 -30.45 -22.21
CA ALA A 143 -15.94 -29.19 -21.78
C ALA A 143 -15.87 -28.10 -22.86
N THR A 144 -16.79 -27.13 -22.79
CA THR A 144 -16.72 -25.88 -23.56
C THR A 144 -15.94 -24.85 -22.76
N VAL A 145 -14.82 -24.36 -23.29
CA VAL A 145 -13.97 -23.34 -22.66
C VAL A 145 -14.08 -22.06 -23.45
N LEU A 146 -14.54 -20.99 -22.79
CA LEU A 146 -14.58 -19.65 -23.38
C LEU A 146 -13.28 -18.91 -23.07
N ILE A 147 -12.70 -18.25 -24.06
CA ILE A 147 -11.53 -17.37 -23.89
C ILE A 147 -11.97 -15.92 -24.17
N SER A 148 -11.76 -15.05 -23.19
CA SER A 148 -12.07 -13.63 -23.23
C SER A 148 -10.75 -12.83 -23.16
N ALA A 149 -10.32 -12.09 -24.18
CA ALA A 149 -11.03 -11.66 -25.39
C ALA A 149 -11.40 -12.78 -26.39
N ASP A 150 -10.41 -13.50 -26.88
CA ASP A 150 -10.54 -14.51 -27.93
C ASP A 150 -9.39 -15.51 -27.84
N SER A 151 -9.50 -16.60 -28.58
CA SER A 151 -8.50 -17.67 -28.60
C SER A 151 -7.09 -17.22 -28.97
N THR A 152 -6.93 -16.17 -29.78
CA THR A 152 -5.59 -15.65 -30.15
C THR A 152 -4.89 -14.99 -28.98
N SER A 153 -5.65 -14.42 -28.04
CA SER A 153 -5.14 -13.82 -26.80
C SER A 153 -4.62 -14.84 -25.77
N ALA A 154 -4.71 -16.14 -26.07
CA ALA A 154 -4.18 -17.23 -25.27
C ALA A 154 -3.76 -18.43 -26.14
N GLN A 155 -3.20 -18.18 -27.33
CA GLN A 155 -3.11 -19.17 -28.42
C GLN A 155 -2.56 -20.54 -27.99
N SER A 156 -1.40 -20.58 -27.31
CA SER A 156 -0.79 -21.83 -26.87
C SER A 156 -1.66 -22.61 -25.86
N LEU A 157 -2.36 -21.90 -24.96
CA LEU A 157 -3.30 -22.51 -24.02
C LEU A 157 -4.56 -23.03 -24.75
N ALA A 158 -5.07 -22.26 -25.72
CA ALA A 158 -6.23 -22.62 -26.54
C ALA A 158 -5.96 -23.91 -27.36
N ASP A 159 -4.82 -23.98 -28.02
CA ASP A 159 -4.40 -25.14 -28.82
C ASP A 159 -4.20 -26.38 -27.94
N ARG A 160 -3.62 -26.19 -26.75
CA ARG A 160 -3.50 -27.26 -25.75
C ARG A 160 -4.86 -27.82 -25.35
N LEU A 161 -5.82 -26.96 -25.04
CA LEU A 161 -7.18 -27.35 -24.65
C LEU A 161 -7.91 -28.10 -25.77
N ALA A 162 -7.84 -27.60 -27.01
CA ALA A 162 -8.42 -28.24 -28.18
C ALA A 162 -7.84 -29.64 -28.40
N THR A 163 -6.51 -29.79 -28.26
CA THR A 163 -5.81 -31.09 -28.35
C THR A 163 -6.23 -32.07 -27.24
N ARG A 164 -6.62 -31.55 -26.07
CA ARG A 164 -7.20 -32.34 -24.98
C ARG A 164 -8.69 -32.66 -25.17
N GLY A 165 -9.28 -32.28 -26.30
CA GLY A 165 -10.65 -32.64 -26.68
C GLY A 165 -11.72 -31.69 -26.13
N HIS A 166 -11.34 -30.52 -25.64
CA HIS A 166 -12.26 -29.45 -25.26
C HIS A 166 -12.69 -28.65 -26.49
N THR A 167 -13.89 -28.06 -26.43
CA THR A 167 -14.33 -27.09 -27.44
C THR A 167 -13.95 -25.70 -26.95
N VAL A 168 -13.08 -25.00 -27.68
CA VAL A 168 -12.70 -23.62 -27.40
C VAL A 168 -13.60 -22.68 -28.19
N VAL A 169 -14.11 -21.64 -27.53
CA VAL A 169 -14.95 -20.60 -28.14
C VAL A 169 -14.45 -19.21 -27.74
N ASP A 170 -14.59 -18.24 -28.63
CA ASP A 170 -14.28 -16.85 -28.35
C ASP A 170 -15.43 -16.18 -27.60
N ASP A 171 -15.13 -15.08 -26.90
CA ASP A 171 -16.11 -14.31 -26.15
C ASP A 171 -16.98 -13.42 -27.06
N ASP A 172 -18.24 -13.23 -26.69
CA ASP A 172 -19.19 -12.33 -27.34
C ASP A 172 -19.76 -11.37 -26.27
N ILE A 173 -19.31 -10.11 -26.33
CA ILE A 173 -19.71 -9.05 -25.38
C ILE A 173 -21.19 -8.66 -25.50
N SER A 174 -21.88 -9.05 -26.57
CA SER A 174 -23.33 -8.85 -26.70
C SER A 174 -24.14 -9.82 -25.84
N ILE A 175 -23.52 -10.90 -25.37
CA ILE A 175 -24.14 -11.89 -24.49
C ILE A 175 -23.88 -11.48 -23.03
N PRO A 176 -24.94 -11.25 -22.22
CA PRO A 176 -24.76 -10.93 -20.81
C PRO A 176 -24.14 -12.12 -20.07
N ASP A 177 -23.32 -11.86 -19.05
CA ASP A 177 -22.56 -12.87 -18.30
C ASP A 177 -23.40 -14.05 -17.78
N SER A 178 -24.65 -13.77 -17.38
CA SER A 178 -25.60 -14.77 -16.91
C SER A 178 -26.10 -15.74 -17.99
N ALA A 179 -25.95 -15.37 -19.27
CA ALA A 179 -26.35 -16.16 -20.43
C ALA A 179 -25.17 -16.84 -21.13
N VAL A 180 -23.93 -16.65 -20.66
CA VAL A 180 -22.74 -17.26 -21.25
C VAL A 180 -22.78 -18.78 -21.09
N VAL A 181 -22.69 -19.48 -22.22
CA VAL A 181 -22.68 -20.95 -22.29
C VAL A 181 -21.24 -21.45 -22.35
N ALA A 182 -20.64 -21.61 -21.17
CA ALA A 182 -19.33 -22.22 -20.98
C ALA A 182 -19.31 -23.13 -19.74
N ASP A 183 -18.32 -24.02 -19.70
CA ASP A 183 -17.98 -24.83 -18.53
C ASP A 183 -16.77 -24.28 -17.76
N LEU A 184 -15.92 -23.50 -18.44
CA LEU A 184 -14.79 -22.78 -17.89
C LEU A 184 -14.61 -21.49 -18.70
N ILE A 185 -14.24 -20.42 -18.03
CA ILE A 185 -13.85 -19.15 -18.65
C ILE A 185 -12.36 -18.93 -18.41
N ILE A 186 -11.65 -18.47 -19.44
CA ILE A 186 -10.28 -17.98 -19.36
C ILE A 186 -10.28 -16.49 -19.68
N LYS A 187 -9.90 -15.66 -18.71
CA LYS A 187 -9.83 -14.20 -18.84
C LYS A 187 -8.38 -13.76 -19.08
N THR A 188 -8.17 -13.06 -20.19
CA THR A 188 -6.88 -12.60 -20.69
C THR A 188 -6.79 -11.06 -20.60
N PRO A 189 -5.58 -10.48 -20.73
CA PRO A 189 -5.34 -9.02 -20.66
C PRO A 189 -6.05 -8.19 -21.72
N ASN A 190 -6.47 -8.81 -22.84
CA ASN A 190 -7.19 -8.09 -23.89
C ASN A 190 -8.64 -7.90 -23.42
N ASN A 191 -8.93 -6.74 -22.84
CA ASN A 191 -10.26 -6.42 -22.31
C ASN A 191 -11.30 -6.24 -23.40
N LEU A 192 -12.00 -7.31 -23.76
CA LEU A 192 -13.30 -7.22 -24.42
C LEU A 192 -14.40 -7.13 -23.35
N GLY A 193 -15.06 -5.96 -23.28
CA GLY A 193 -16.08 -5.67 -22.25
C GLY A 193 -15.49 -4.91 -21.07
N THR A 194 -16.08 -5.07 -19.88
CA THR A 194 -15.57 -4.43 -18.66
C THR A 194 -14.65 -5.32 -17.84
N PRO A 195 -13.68 -4.74 -17.11
CA PRO A 195 -12.71 -5.49 -16.32
C PRO A 195 -13.35 -6.53 -15.37
N GLY A 196 -14.43 -6.16 -14.69
CA GLY A 196 -15.17 -7.02 -13.76
C GLY A 196 -16.11 -8.05 -14.40
N ARG A 197 -16.14 -8.15 -15.73
CA ARG A 197 -16.93 -9.18 -16.41
C ARG A 197 -16.50 -10.55 -15.90
N PHE A 198 -17.47 -11.39 -15.55
CA PHE A 198 -17.27 -12.70 -14.92
C PHE A 198 -16.90 -12.73 -13.43
N ALA A 199 -16.71 -11.60 -12.74
CA ALA A 199 -16.41 -11.59 -11.29
C ALA A 199 -17.42 -12.44 -10.49
N ARG A 200 -18.71 -12.33 -10.83
CA ARG A 200 -19.83 -13.03 -10.17
C ARG A 200 -20.39 -14.23 -10.93
N THR A 201 -19.72 -14.70 -11.99
CA THR A 201 -20.25 -15.82 -12.77
C THR A 201 -20.19 -17.13 -11.98
N GLY A 202 -21.26 -17.92 -11.99
CA GLY A 202 -21.30 -19.27 -11.40
C GLY A 202 -20.55 -20.33 -12.24
N LYS A 203 -19.57 -19.90 -13.04
CA LYS A 203 -18.70 -20.75 -13.86
C LYS A 203 -17.29 -20.72 -13.29
N PRO A 204 -16.53 -21.82 -13.34
CA PRO A 204 -15.10 -21.80 -13.08
C PRO A 204 -14.38 -20.75 -13.93
N LEU A 205 -13.35 -20.12 -13.38
CA LEU A 205 -12.59 -19.06 -14.06
C LEU A 205 -11.09 -19.28 -13.84
N LEU A 206 -10.32 -19.20 -14.93
CA LEU A 206 -8.87 -18.98 -14.89
C LEU A 206 -8.61 -17.57 -15.41
N THR A 207 -7.72 -16.81 -14.76
CA THR A 207 -7.31 -15.50 -15.25
C THR A 207 -5.80 -15.36 -15.26
N PHE A 208 -5.30 -14.63 -16.25
CA PHE A 208 -3.96 -14.08 -16.31
C PHE A 208 -4.03 -12.62 -16.80
N SER A 209 -5.09 -11.91 -16.44
CA SER A 209 -5.23 -10.47 -16.69
C SER A 209 -4.81 -9.69 -15.45
N ALA A 210 -3.53 -9.34 -15.34
CA ALA A 210 -2.98 -8.76 -14.12
C ALA A 210 -3.74 -7.51 -13.67
N LEU A 211 -4.11 -6.66 -14.64
CA LEU A 211 -4.79 -5.39 -14.38
C LEU A 211 -6.26 -5.54 -13.96
N ASP A 212 -6.89 -6.72 -14.15
CA ASP A 212 -8.30 -6.94 -13.82
C ASP A 212 -8.50 -7.80 -12.55
N HIS A 213 -7.42 -8.22 -11.88
CA HIS A 213 -7.55 -9.21 -10.80
C HIS A 213 -8.43 -8.76 -9.62
N ASP A 214 -8.38 -7.48 -9.27
CA ASP A 214 -9.21 -6.88 -8.23
C ASP A 214 -10.67 -6.72 -8.68
N ASP A 215 -10.88 -6.31 -9.92
CA ASP A 215 -12.18 -6.30 -10.57
C ASP A 215 -12.86 -7.68 -10.60
N LEU A 216 -12.06 -8.74 -10.78
CA LEU A 216 -12.50 -10.14 -10.74
C LEU A 216 -12.62 -10.70 -9.32
N LEU A 217 -12.30 -9.88 -8.30
CA LEU A 217 -12.31 -10.25 -6.88
C LEU A 217 -11.41 -11.46 -6.55
N VAL A 218 -10.28 -11.61 -7.25
CA VAL A 218 -9.36 -12.76 -7.08
C VAL A 218 -8.04 -12.42 -6.36
N SER A 219 -7.56 -11.18 -6.45
CA SER A 219 -6.42 -10.64 -5.69
C SER A 219 -6.45 -9.10 -5.75
N THR A 220 -5.44 -8.41 -5.21
CA THR A 220 -5.14 -7.04 -5.66
C THR A 220 -4.86 -7.00 -7.16
N ILE A 221 -4.87 -5.79 -7.73
CA ILE A 221 -4.28 -5.56 -9.05
C ILE A 221 -2.86 -6.19 -9.10
N GLY A 222 -2.61 -6.92 -10.17
CA GLY A 222 -1.32 -7.49 -10.51
C GLY A 222 -0.41 -6.46 -11.20
N ALA A 223 0.78 -6.91 -11.57
CA ALA A 223 1.74 -6.12 -12.34
C ALA A 223 2.16 -6.84 -13.61
N THR A 224 2.65 -6.10 -14.60
CA THR A 224 3.32 -6.69 -15.76
C THR A 224 4.83 -6.52 -15.64
N ALA A 225 5.60 -7.55 -15.98
CA ALA A 225 7.05 -7.44 -16.03
C ALA A 225 7.64 -8.29 -17.16
N THR A 226 8.60 -7.72 -17.90
CA THR A 226 9.31 -8.43 -18.96
C THR A 226 10.55 -9.11 -18.42
N PHE A 227 10.60 -10.44 -18.45
CA PHE A 227 11.77 -11.22 -18.03
C PHE A 227 11.76 -12.63 -18.62
N GLU A 228 12.94 -13.24 -18.67
CA GLU A 228 13.08 -14.68 -18.89
C GLU A 228 12.76 -15.43 -17.60
N ALA A 229 11.81 -16.35 -17.68
CA ALA A 229 11.39 -17.15 -16.53
C ALA A 229 12.54 -18.01 -16.00
N GLY A 230 12.81 -17.92 -14.70
CA GLY A 230 13.56 -18.94 -14.00
C GLY A 230 12.73 -20.22 -13.84
N ASN A 231 13.22 -21.13 -12.99
CA ASN A 231 12.46 -22.34 -12.69
C ASN A 231 11.18 -22.02 -11.91
N GLY A 232 10.11 -22.71 -12.28
CA GLY A 232 8.93 -22.87 -11.45
C GLY A 232 9.20 -23.86 -10.32
N THR A 233 8.56 -23.72 -9.18
CA THR A 233 8.68 -24.65 -8.05
C THR A 233 7.30 -25.00 -7.51
N VAL A 234 6.99 -26.29 -7.43
CA VAL A 234 5.75 -26.76 -6.80
C VAL A 234 5.89 -26.64 -5.29
N VAL A 235 4.99 -25.86 -4.68
CA VAL A 235 4.97 -25.60 -3.23
C VAL A 235 3.83 -26.31 -2.51
N ASP A 236 2.77 -26.72 -3.23
CA ASP A 236 1.73 -27.62 -2.72
C ASP A 236 1.55 -28.83 -3.66
N ALA A 237 2.44 -29.82 -3.49
CA ALA A 237 2.43 -31.03 -4.30
C ALA A 237 1.27 -31.99 -3.98
N ALA A 238 0.59 -31.80 -2.84
CA ALA A 238 -0.54 -32.65 -2.44
C ALA A 238 -1.84 -32.21 -3.13
N HIS A 239 -1.93 -30.94 -3.52
CA HIS A 239 -3.10 -30.42 -4.20
C HIS A 239 -3.31 -31.10 -5.57
N PRO A 240 -4.55 -31.50 -5.94
CA PRO A 240 -4.80 -32.17 -7.22
C PRO A 240 -4.33 -31.40 -8.46
N ALA A 241 -4.37 -30.06 -8.41
CA ALA A 241 -3.91 -29.20 -9.48
C ALA A 241 -2.38 -29.24 -9.69
N ALA A 242 -1.59 -29.77 -8.75
CA ALA A 242 -0.16 -29.99 -8.95
C ALA A 242 0.14 -31.11 -9.96
N GLY A 243 -0.85 -31.94 -10.31
CA GLY A 243 -0.68 -33.02 -11.28
C GLY A 243 0.34 -34.09 -10.86
N GLY A 244 0.62 -34.19 -9.56
CA GLY A 244 1.67 -35.08 -9.01
C GLY A 244 3.10 -34.58 -9.21
N LEU A 245 3.28 -33.34 -9.70
CA LEU A 245 4.60 -32.72 -9.79
C LEU A 245 5.14 -32.39 -8.40
N THR A 246 6.47 -32.39 -8.29
CA THR A 246 7.21 -32.02 -7.07
C THR A 246 8.49 -31.29 -7.46
N GLY A 247 8.98 -30.39 -6.60
CA GLY A 247 10.26 -29.72 -6.81
C GLY A 247 10.20 -28.67 -7.91
N SER A 248 11.36 -28.37 -8.51
CA SER A 248 11.50 -27.30 -9.51
C SER A 248 11.52 -27.83 -10.94
N PHE A 249 10.99 -27.03 -11.88
CA PHE A 249 10.90 -27.34 -13.30
C PHE A 249 11.03 -26.06 -14.15
N PRO A 250 11.58 -26.12 -15.38
CA PRO A 250 11.55 -24.98 -16.29
C PRO A 250 10.10 -24.61 -16.62
N VAL A 251 9.73 -23.33 -16.69
CA VAL A 251 8.36 -22.92 -17.05
C VAL A 251 8.25 -22.72 -18.55
N ALA A 252 8.93 -21.70 -19.07
CA ALA A 252 9.05 -21.38 -20.47
C ALA A 252 10.46 -20.85 -20.78
N THR A 253 10.92 -20.99 -22.02
CA THR A 253 12.21 -20.45 -22.49
C THR A 253 12.01 -19.13 -23.22
N GLY A 254 12.88 -18.13 -23.00
CA GLY A 254 12.77 -16.82 -23.64
C GLY A 254 12.18 -15.74 -22.73
N SER A 255 12.27 -14.50 -23.17
CA SER A 255 11.82 -13.31 -22.42
C SER A 255 10.41 -12.91 -22.86
N TYR A 256 9.49 -12.79 -21.90
CA TYR A 256 8.08 -12.49 -22.12
C TYR A 256 7.60 -11.43 -21.12
N THR A 257 6.49 -10.77 -21.46
CA THR A 257 5.79 -9.79 -20.60
C THR A 257 4.77 -10.50 -19.74
N TRP A 258 5.22 -11.00 -18.59
CA TRP A 258 4.43 -11.77 -17.66
C TRP A 258 3.34 -10.92 -17.00
N GLN A 259 2.13 -11.44 -17.00
CA GLN A 259 1.00 -10.95 -16.20
C GLN A 259 1.11 -11.57 -14.81
N LEU A 260 1.58 -10.82 -13.82
CA LEU A 260 1.84 -11.34 -12.48
C LEU A 260 0.59 -11.33 -11.60
N VAL A 261 0.53 -12.27 -10.66
CA VAL A 261 -0.50 -12.32 -9.62
C VAL A 261 -0.33 -11.14 -8.65
N GLY A 262 -1.43 -10.58 -8.17
CA GLY A 262 -1.40 -9.48 -7.21
C GLY A 262 -0.82 -9.87 -5.84
N ASP A 263 -0.23 -8.90 -5.16
CA ASP A 263 0.51 -9.11 -3.90
C ASP A 263 -0.37 -9.60 -2.74
N ASN A 264 -1.64 -9.17 -2.67
CA ASN A 264 -2.55 -9.64 -1.63
C ASN A 264 -3.60 -10.60 -2.21
N LEU A 265 -3.71 -11.76 -1.58
CA LEU A 265 -4.63 -12.82 -1.93
C LEU A 265 -5.76 -12.93 -0.90
N PRO A 266 -6.95 -13.39 -1.30
CA PRO A 266 -8.02 -13.68 -0.34
C PRO A 266 -7.66 -14.79 0.65
N GLY A 267 -8.33 -14.78 1.79
CA GLY A 267 -8.19 -15.82 2.79
C GLY A 267 -8.45 -17.22 2.20
N GLY A 268 -7.55 -18.17 2.49
CA GLY A 268 -7.67 -19.55 1.99
C GLY A 268 -7.22 -19.74 0.53
N ALA A 269 -6.62 -18.73 -0.12
CA ALA A 269 -5.93 -18.91 -1.39
C ALA A 269 -4.80 -19.94 -1.28
N ILE A 270 -4.63 -20.76 -2.31
CA ILE A 270 -3.67 -21.86 -2.35
C ILE A 270 -2.67 -21.59 -3.47
N THR A 271 -1.43 -21.23 -3.12
CA THR A 271 -0.33 -21.19 -4.10
C THR A 271 0.12 -22.61 -4.36
N VAL A 272 -0.04 -23.10 -5.59
CA VAL A 272 0.38 -24.46 -5.99
C VAL A 272 1.81 -24.45 -6.50
N ALA A 273 2.17 -23.41 -7.27
CA ALA A 273 3.50 -23.24 -7.82
C ALA A 273 3.93 -21.77 -7.78
N THR A 274 5.23 -21.56 -7.63
CA THR A 274 5.89 -20.26 -7.74
C THR A 274 6.80 -20.23 -8.96
N LEU A 275 7.19 -19.02 -9.39
CA LEU A 275 8.14 -18.75 -10.46
C LEU A 275 9.30 -17.91 -9.90
N SER A 276 10.52 -18.30 -10.24
CA SER A 276 11.72 -17.51 -9.97
C SER A 276 11.87 -16.43 -11.04
N ARG A 277 12.02 -15.17 -10.61
CA ARG A 277 12.33 -14.02 -11.48
C ARG A 277 13.68 -13.45 -11.07
N SER A 278 14.55 -13.26 -12.06
CA SER A 278 15.82 -12.56 -11.88
C SER A 278 15.62 -11.07 -12.18
N ILE A 279 16.00 -10.20 -11.25
CA ILE A 279 15.95 -8.74 -11.38
C ILE A 279 17.40 -8.24 -11.47
N PRO A 280 17.85 -7.74 -12.64
CA PRO A 280 19.20 -7.20 -12.77
C PRO A 280 19.38 -5.96 -11.87
N PRO A 281 20.62 -5.57 -11.52
CA PRO A 281 20.88 -4.32 -10.82
C PRO A 281 20.23 -3.13 -11.52
N THR A 282 19.49 -2.30 -10.77
CA THR A 282 18.67 -1.20 -11.30
C THR A 282 19.14 0.18 -10.85
N ALA A 283 18.71 1.22 -11.56
CA ALA A 283 18.68 2.60 -11.12
C ALA A 283 17.27 3.15 -11.40
N ALA A 284 16.31 2.85 -10.51
CA ALA A 284 14.88 3.06 -10.78
C ALA A 284 14.24 4.20 -9.97
N SER A 285 15.03 4.87 -9.13
CA SER A 285 14.58 5.99 -8.30
C SER A 285 15.74 6.90 -7.92
N LEU A 286 15.42 8.10 -7.45
CA LEU A 286 16.40 9.01 -6.83
C LEU A 286 17.05 8.38 -5.60
N ALA A 287 16.29 7.58 -4.83
CA ALA A 287 16.81 6.86 -3.68
C ALA A 287 17.87 5.82 -4.08
N ASP A 288 17.70 5.12 -5.20
CA ASP A 288 18.71 4.21 -5.73
C ASP A 288 20.01 4.95 -6.07
N VAL A 289 19.90 6.12 -6.71
CA VAL A 289 21.08 6.92 -7.09
C VAL A 289 21.75 7.52 -5.86
N ASP A 290 20.99 8.04 -4.91
CA ASP A 290 21.51 8.51 -3.62
C ASP A 290 22.24 7.37 -2.88
N ALA A 291 21.72 6.13 -2.94
CA ALA A 291 22.37 4.95 -2.37
C ALA A 291 23.67 4.55 -3.09
N MET A 292 23.74 4.70 -4.42
CA MET A 292 24.96 4.51 -5.22
C MET A 292 26.01 5.59 -4.90
N ILE A 293 25.59 6.86 -4.82
CA ILE A 293 26.44 7.99 -4.40
C ILE A 293 27.01 7.75 -3.00
N ALA A 294 26.18 7.23 -2.07
CA ALA A 294 26.59 6.89 -0.71
C ALA A 294 27.45 5.61 -0.62
N GLY A 295 27.59 4.85 -1.71
CA GLY A 295 28.30 3.56 -1.75
C GLY A 295 27.58 2.41 -1.04
N SER A 296 26.30 2.59 -0.70
CA SER A 296 25.46 1.56 -0.08
C SER A 296 24.80 0.62 -1.09
N LYS A 297 24.65 1.07 -2.35
CA LYS A 297 24.29 0.26 -3.51
C LYS A 297 25.53 0.09 -4.41
N PRO A 298 25.93 -1.14 -4.78
CA PRO A 298 27.10 -1.33 -5.65
C PRO A 298 26.91 -0.71 -7.04
N SER A 299 27.93 -0.02 -7.53
CA SER A 299 27.93 0.62 -8.84
C SER A 299 29.34 0.90 -9.32
N ASP A 300 29.54 0.87 -10.64
CA ASP A 300 30.73 1.43 -11.28
C ASP A 300 30.53 2.93 -11.50
N ARG A 301 31.53 3.72 -11.09
CA ARG A 301 31.49 5.18 -11.13
C ARG A 301 32.42 5.72 -12.20
N SER A 302 31.92 6.61 -13.05
CA SER A 302 32.72 7.43 -13.97
C SER A 302 32.47 8.91 -13.70
N GLU A 303 33.50 9.76 -13.83
CA GLU A 303 33.38 11.19 -13.55
C GLU A 303 34.07 12.01 -14.64
N GLU A 304 33.39 13.09 -15.05
CA GLU A 304 33.86 14.04 -16.04
C GLU A 304 33.57 15.48 -15.58
N THR A 305 34.21 16.44 -16.24
CA THR A 305 33.95 17.87 -16.06
C THR A 305 33.36 18.42 -17.35
N VAL A 306 32.21 19.07 -17.25
CA VAL A 306 31.42 19.57 -18.39
C VAL A 306 31.05 21.04 -18.19
N ASP A 307 30.83 21.76 -19.29
CA ASP A 307 30.45 23.18 -19.24
C ASP A 307 28.93 23.39 -19.33
N THR A 308 28.17 22.33 -19.61
CA THR A 308 26.70 22.31 -19.70
C THR A 308 26.15 20.99 -19.13
N LEU A 309 24.89 21.02 -18.66
CA LEU A 309 24.14 19.80 -18.35
C LEU A 309 23.20 19.48 -19.50
N ASP A 310 23.69 18.66 -20.41
CA ASP A 310 23.01 18.20 -21.62
C ASP A 310 23.55 16.81 -21.94
N PHE A 311 22.83 15.77 -21.52
CA PHE A 311 23.25 14.38 -21.65
C PHE A 311 22.17 13.51 -22.28
N SER A 312 22.58 12.54 -23.09
CA SER A 312 21.71 11.50 -23.66
C SER A 312 22.46 10.20 -23.84
N ASP A 313 21.75 9.09 -23.67
CA ASP A 313 22.15 7.75 -24.10
C ASP A 313 21.10 7.11 -25.01
N ALA A 314 20.60 7.88 -25.98
CA ALA A 314 19.63 7.52 -27.03
C ALA A 314 18.17 7.94 -26.80
N SER A 315 17.89 8.79 -25.80
CA SER A 315 16.63 9.56 -25.76
C SER A 315 16.89 11.00 -26.23
N PRO A 316 16.18 11.53 -27.24
CA PRO A 316 16.37 12.91 -27.68
C PRO A 316 16.05 13.91 -26.56
N GLY A 317 16.92 14.90 -26.35
CA GLY A 317 16.66 16.05 -25.49
C GLY A 317 15.85 17.17 -26.15
N ASP A 318 15.64 18.24 -25.38
CA ASP A 318 15.05 19.50 -25.80
C ASP A 318 16.04 20.40 -26.57
N TRP A 319 17.36 20.21 -26.38
CA TRP A 319 18.42 20.98 -27.04
C TRP A 319 19.03 20.23 -28.23
N PHE A 320 19.76 20.97 -29.09
CA PHE A 320 20.28 20.40 -30.34
C PHE A 320 21.47 19.45 -30.15
N TRP A 321 22.21 19.57 -29.04
CA TRP A 321 23.50 18.90 -28.86
C TRP A 321 23.49 17.94 -27.68
N ASP A 322 23.01 16.72 -27.90
CA ASP A 322 23.06 15.68 -26.88
C ASP A 322 24.49 15.12 -26.66
N TYR A 323 25.05 15.26 -25.45
CA TYR A 323 26.36 14.68 -25.12
C TYR A 323 26.22 13.29 -24.47
N PRO A 324 27.20 12.37 -24.65
CA PRO A 324 27.18 11.10 -23.93
C PRO A 324 27.22 11.29 -22.42
N VAL A 325 26.47 10.46 -21.69
CA VAL A 325 26.56 10.35 -20.22
C VAL A 325 28.02 10.00 -19.83
N PRO A 326 28.60 10.57 -18.75
CA PRO A 326 29.99 10.33 -18.36
C PRO A 326 30.38 8.86 -18.36
N GLY A 327 31.55 8.53 -18.88
CA GLY A 327 32.00 7.15 -19.04
C GLY A 327 31.25 6.32 -20.10
N GLY A 328 30.35 6.94 -20.87
CA GLY A 328 29.55 6.28 -21.90
C GLY A 328 28.49 5.33 -21.34
N ALA A 329 27.93 5.64 -20.17
CA ALA A 329 26.86 4.85 -19.56
C ALA A 329 25.64 4.79 -20.51
N THR A 330 25.05 3.61 -20.65
CA THR A 330 23.85 3.39 -21.48
C THR A 330 22.87 2.45 -20.79
N GLY A 331 21.58 2.56 -21.10
CA GLY A 331 20.54 1.64 -20.64
C GLY A 331 20.08 1.94 -19.22
N VAL A 332 20.88 1.56 -18.22
CA VAL A 332 20.55 1.75 -16.80
C VAL A 332 21.68 2.51 -16.12
N TRP A 333 21.39 3.68 -15.56
CA TRP A 333 22.38 4.50 -14.89
C TRP A 333 21.75 5.50 -13.92
N GLY A 334 22.52 5.91 -12.93
CA GLY A 334 22.31 7.11 -12.14
C GLY A 334 23.33 8.19 -12.52
N LEU A 335 22.99 9.46 -12.31
CA LEU A 335 23.87 10.60 -12.58
C LEU A 335 23.79 11.59 -11.42
N GLN A 336 24.95 12.09 -11.01
CA GLN A 336 25.07 13.22 -10.10
C GLN A 336 25.90 14.31 -10.76
N ALA A 337 25.31 15.49 -10.92
CA ALA A 337 26.00 16.68 -11.36
C ALA A 337 26.05 17.72 -10.26
N ARG A 338 27.23 18.32 -10.04
CA ARG A 338 27.43 19.37 -9.03
C ARG A 338 28.20 20.53 -9.63
N GLY A 339 27.76 21.74 -9.29
CA GLY A 339 28.40 22.96 -9.76
C GLY A 339 28.03 24.15 -8.89
N GLN A 340 28.34 25.34 -9.39
CA GLN A 340 27.99 26.61 -8.77
C GLN A 340 27.28 27.47 -9.79
N ILE A 341 26.16 28.09 -9.41
CA ILE A 341 25.53 29.15 -10.20
C ILE A 341 25.89 30.52 -9.63
N GLN A 342 26.17 31.47 -10.51
CA GLN A 342 26.31 32.88 -10.18
C GLN A 342 25.02 33.60 -10.57
N VAL A 343 24.40 34.23 -9.57
CA VAL A 343 23.24 35.10 -9.75
C VAL A 343 23.70 36.56 -9.71
N THR A 344 23.37 37.35 -10.74
CA THR A 344 23.80 38.74 -10.86
C THR A 344 22.78 39.76 -10.37
N ALA A 345 21.51 39.40 -10.27
CA ALA A 345 20.44 40.27 -9.80
C ALA A 345 19.55 39.54 -8.79
N ASN A 346 18.91 40.26 -7.86
CA ASN A 346 17.91 39.65 -7.00
C ASN A 346 16.64 39.35 -7.82
N GLY A 347 16.07 38.16 -7.70
CA GLY A 347 14.87 37.81 -8.46
C GLY A 347 14.31 36.42 -8.15
N THR A 348 13.10 36.20 -8.64
CA THR A 348 12.53 34.85 -8.78
C THR A 348 12.98 34.30 -10.13
N TYR A 349 13.60 33.13 -10.11
CA TYR A 349 14.14 32.45 -11.28
C TYR A 349 13.42 31.13 -11.51
N SER A 350 13.19 30.80 -12.78
CA SER A 350 12.58 29.54 -13.21
C SER A 350 13.65 28.64 -13.82
N PHE A 351 13.65 27.38 -13.42
CA PHE A 351 14.48 26.32 -13.96
C PHE A 351 13.59 25.27 -14.62
N ALA A 352 14.13 24.58 -15.62
CA ALA A 352 13.51 23.41 -16.22
C ALA A 352 14.50 22.24 -16.23
N LEU A 353 14.05 21.06 -15.84
CA LEU A 353 14.75 19.80 -16.07
C LEU A 353 14.05 19.04 -17.18
N GLY A 354 14.71 18.88 -18.33
CA GLY A 354 14.33 17.89 -19.34
C GLY A 354 14.96 16.56 -18.93
N MET A 355 14.17 15.52 -18.71
CA MET A 355 14.72 14.23 -18.26
C MET A 355 13.95 13.02 -18.78
N ASP A 356 14.69 11.93 -18.95
CA ASP A 356 14.24 10.57 -19.23
C ASP A 356 15.19 9.65 -18.43
N ASP A 357 14.83 9.11 -17.26
CA ASP A 357 13.50 8.99 -16.67
C ASP A 357 13.13 10.13 -15.70
N GLY A 358 13.81 10.18 -14.54
CA GLY A 358 13.46 11.00 -13.39
C GLY A 358 14.66 11.74 -12.83
N ALA A 359 14.44 12.93 -12.26
CA ALA A 359 15.52 13.79 -11.79
C ALA A 359 15.10 14.74 -10.66
N ARG A 360 16.10 15.32 -10.00
CA ARG A 360 15.97 16.30 -8.92
C ARG A 360 17.00 17.40 -9.07
N LEU A 361 16.56 18.65 -8.98
CA LEU A 361 17.42 19.83 -8.84
C LEU A 361 17.36 20.35 -7.40
N ARG A 362 18.54 20.56 -6.81
CA ARG A 362 18.72 21.25 -5.53
C ARG A 362 19.62 22.47 -5.68
N ILE A 363 19.29 23.55 -4.97
CA ILE A 363 20.12 24.75 -4.86
C ILE A 363 20.26 25.10 -3.38
N ASP A 364 21.49 24.98 -2.86
CA ASP A 364 21.82 25.26 -1.46
C ASP A 364 21.85 26.78 -1.23
N ARG A 365 20.74 27.31 -0.71
CA ARG A 365 20.54 28.76 -0.55
C ARG A 365 21.09 29.29 0.76
N ASP A 366 21.19 28.45 1.78
CA ASP A 366 21.60 28.85 3.12
C ASP A 366 23.04 28.43 3.46
N GLY A 367 23.68 27.67 2.58
CA GLY A 367 25.06 27.20 2.70
C GLY A 367 25.24 26.09 3.72
N ASN A 368 24.17 25.36 4.07
CA ASN A 368 24.20 24.30 5.07
C ASN A 368 24.50 22.90 4.49
N GLY A 369 24.69 22.81 3.17
CA GLY A 369 24.74 21.56 2.43
C GLY A 369 23.39 21.26 1.77
N PHE A 370 23.31 20.18 0.98
CA PHE A 370 22.06 19.80 0.32
C PHE A 370 21.13 19.03 1.25
N SER A 371 19.89 19.49 1.33
CA SER A 371 18.78 18.88 2.06
C SER A 371 17.50 18.87 1.22
N GLU A 372 16.42 18.31 1.75
CA GLU A 372 15.09 18.39 1.10
C GLU A 372 14.57 19.83 1.00
N ALA A 373 14.99 20.73 1.89
CA ALA A 373 14.60 22.15 1.84
C ALA A 373 15.21 22.91 0.65
N ASP A 374 16.20 22.32 0.00
CA ASP A 374 16.89 22.86 -1.18
C ASP A 374 16.29 22.37 -2.50
N ASN A 375 15.31 21.45 -2.46
CA ASN A 375 14.63 20.95 -3.64
C ASN A 375 13.94 22.10 -4.39
N VAL A 376 14.28 22.25 -5.67
CA VAL A 376 13.62 23.17 -6.61
C VAL A 376 12.70 22.40 -7.56
N ILE A 377 13.16 21.24 -8.02
CA ILE A 377 12.41 20.31 -8.88
C ILE A 377 12.66 18.90 -8.34
N VAL A 378 11.60 18.08 -8.25
CA VAL A 378 11.69 16.65 -7.91
C VAL A 378 10.70 15.90 -8.79
N GLU A 379 11.21 14.95 -9.57
CA GLU A 379 10.43 13.93 -10.26
C GLU A 379 11.10 12.58 -10.01
N ASP A 380 10.53 11.80 -9.08
CA ASP A 380 11.01 10.45 -8.76
C ASP A 380 10.12 9.40 -9.43
N ALA A 381 10.08 9.41 -10.77
CA ALA A 381 9.22 8.52 -11.55
C ALA A 381 9.86 8.14 -12.89
N ALA A 382 9.72 6.87 -13.27
CA ALA A 382 10.07 6.39 -14.60
C ALA A 382 9.06 6.85 -15.67
N GLY A 383 9.52 7.04 -16.89
CA GLY A 383 8.75 7.44 -18.05
C GLY A 383 9.64 8.19 -19.05
N GLY A 384 9.16 8.29 -20.30
CA GLY A 384 9.91 8.96 -21.37
C GLY A 384 10.19 10.45 -21.12
N HIS A 385 11.03 11.01 -21.99
CA HIS A 385 11.51 12.39 -21.95
C HIS A 385 10.40 13.42 -21.71
N ARG A 386 10.57 14.22 -20.65
CA ARG A 386 9.65 15.29 -20.26
C ARG A 386 10.33 16.38 -19.46
N ALA A 387 9.80 17.60 -19.59
CA ALA A 387 10.22 18.73 -18.78
C ALA A 387 9.44 18.82 -17.45
N ARG A 388 10.15 19.21 -16.38
CA ARG A 388 9.57 19.70 -15.13
C ARG A 388 10.15 21.06 -14.79
N TYR A 389 9.32 21.91 -14.19
CA TYR A 389 9.64 23.31 -13.93
C TYR A 389 9.64 23.58 -12.44
N GLY A 390 10.55 24.45 -12.00
CA GLY A 390 10.64 24.87 -10.61
C GLY A 390 11.05 26.33 -10.51
N THR A 391 10.56 27.02 -9.49
CA THR A 391 10.91 28.42 -9.25
C THR A 391 11.56 28.60 -7.90
N VAL A 392 12.52 29.52 -7.83
CA VAL A 392 13.25 29.81 -6.60
C VAL A 392 13.62 31.28 -6.52
N GLN A 393 13.46 31.86 -5.33
CA GLN A 393 13.94 33.21 -5.04
C GLN A 393 15.44 33.14 -4.74
N LEU A 394 16.24 33.91 -5.49
CA LEU A 394 17.68 34.04 -5.27
C LEU A 394 18.07 35.51 -5.17
N ASN A 395 19.03 35.81 -4.29
CA ASN A 395 19.70 37.10 -4.24
C ASN A 395 20.98 37.04 -5.07
N THR A 396 21.55 38.19 -5.43
CA THR A 396 22.89 38.27 -6.02
C THR A 396 23.88 37.52 -5.13
N GLY A 397 24.57 36.55 -5.72
CA GLY A 397 25.41 35.63 -4.97
C GLY A 397 25.79 34.40 -5.78
N THR A 398 26.59 33.54 -5.16
CA THR A 398 27.01 32.24 -5.70
C THR A 398 26.32 31.16 -4.89
N TYR A 399 25.72 30.18 -5.55
CA TYR A 399 25.01 29.09 -4.90
C TYR A 399 25.47 27.74 -5.44
N PRO A 400 25.80 26.77 -4.56
CA PRO A 400 25.98 25.39 -4.97
C PRO A 400 24.67 24.83 -5.51
N PHE A 401 24.76 24.02 -6.55
CA PHE A 401 23.63 23.23 -7.02
C PHE A 401 24.02 21.77 -7.22
N GLU A 402 23.02 20.90 -7.12
CA GLU A 402 23.10 19.49 -7.43
C GLU A 402 21.94 19.11 -8.34
N VAL A 403 22.24 18.35 -9.39
CA VAL A 403 21.24 17.58 -10.14
C VAL A 403 21.52 16.10 -9.93
N VAL A 404 20.51 15.34 -9.53
CA VAL A 404 20.54 13.88 -9.51
C VAL A 404 19.51 13.37 -10.51
N ALA A 405 19.87 12.40 -11.34
CA ALA A 405 18.97 11.78 -12.30
C ALA A 405 19.17 10.27 -12.36
N PHE A 406 18.16 9.55 -12.84
CA PHE A 406 18.25 8.12 -13.15
C PHE A 406 17.62 7.81 -14.50
N ASN A 407 18.12 6.73 -15.10
CA ASN A 407 17.50 6.01 -16.21
C ASN A 407 17.36 4.55 -15.78
N SER A 408 16.13 4.06 -15.74
CA SER A 408 15.76 2.72 -15.28
C SER A 408 15.82 1.67 -16.39
N GLY A 409 15.98 2.08 -17.65
CA GLY A 409 16.10 1.22 -18.81
C GLY A 409 15.76 1.96 -20.10
N GLY A 410 16.20 1.43 -21.25
CA GLY A 410 15.96 2.07 -22.54
C GLY A 410 16.97 3.19 -22.82
N GLY A 411 16.54 4.25 -23.50
CA GLY A 411 17.37 5.45 -23.69
C GLY A 411 16.94 6.52 -22.70
N GLY A 412 17.89 7.26 -22.15
CA GLY A 412 17.67 8.33 -21.19
C GLY A 412 18.29 9.65 -21.64
N SER A 413 17.94 10.72 -20.93
CA SER A 413 18.48 12.06 -21.13
C SER A 413 18.35 12.93 -19.88
N LEU A 414 19.19 13.95 -19.78
CA LEU A 414 19.14 14.97 -18.74
C LEU A 414 19.64 16.32 -19.26
N GLU A 415 18.80 17.33 -19.12
CA GLU A 415 19.10 18.70 -19.46
C GLU A 415 18.67 19.64 -18.34
N LEU A 416 19.48 20.65 -18.03
CA LEU A 416 19.10 21.71 -17.09
C LEU A 416 19.07 23.06 -17.80
N SER A 417 17.89 23.67 -17.84
CA SER A 417 17.67 24.99 -18.43
C SER A 417 17.29 26.02 -17.38
N VAL A 418 17.56 27.29 -17.69
CA VAL A 418 17.12 28.45 -16.91
C VAL A 418 16.35 29.41 -17.81
N SER A 419 15.27 29.98 -17.29
CA SER A 419 14.50 30.99 -18.02
C SER A 419 15.24 32.32 -18.04
N THR A 420 15.23 32.96 -19.19
CA THR A 420 15.71 34.33 -19.43
C THR A 420 14.71 35.38 -18.95
N GLU A 421 13.45 34.99 -18.71
CA GLU A 421 12.42 35.84 -18.14
C GLU A 421 12.61 35.96 -16.62
N THR A 422 12.23 37.11 -16.06
CA THR A 422 12.39 37.39 -14.62
C THR A 422 11.08 37.82 -13.97
N GLY A 423 10.88 37.39 -12.71
CA GLY A 423 9.84 37.91 -11.82
C GLY A 423 8.50 37.15 -11.82
N ALA A 424 8.19 36.39 -12.86
CA ALA A 424 7.04 35.47 -12.87
C ALA A 424 7.52 34.02 -13.16
N PRO A 425 6.83 32.99 -12.62
CA PRO A 425 7.07 31.61 -13.02
C PRO A 425 6.94 31.44 -14.53
N ASP A 426 7.98 30.91 -15.17
CA ASP A 426 7.97 30.50 -16.56
C ASP A 426 7.75 28.98 -16.62
N THR A 427 6.68 28.56 -17.27
CA THR A 427 6.35 27.16 -17.55
C THR A 427 6.04 26.96 -19.03
N SER A 428 6.54 27.86 -19.88
CA SER A 428 6.43 27.70 -21.33
C SER A 428 7.29 26.52 -21.79
N PRO A 429 6.97 25.90 -22.93
CA PRO A 429 7.81 24.85 -23.51
C PRO A 429 9.27 25.30 -23.63
N ILE A 430 10.25 24.43 -23.40
CA ILE A 430 11.70 24.79 -23.48
C ILE A 430 12.04 25.39 -24.86
N SER A 431 11.37 24.91 -25.91
CA SER A 431 11.47 25.43 -27.28
C SER A 431 10.85 26.81 -27.53
N SER A 432 10.32 27.50 -26.51
CA SER A 432 9.66 28.82 -26.65
C SER A 432 10.63 29.94 -27.02
N GLY A 433 11.92 29.74 -26.78
CA GLY A 433 12.96 30.76 -26.89
C GLY A 433 13.11 31.64 -25.65
N THR A 434 12.36 31.38 -24.57
CA THR A 434 12.54 32.05 -23.27
C THR A 434 13.50 31.29 -22.34
N TRP A 435 13.94 30.09 -22.73
CA TRP A 435 14.87 29.25 -21.99
C TRP A 435 16.26 29.28 -22.62
N GLU A 436 17.28 29.06 -21.80
CA GLU A 436 18.65 28.76 -22.22
C GLU A 436 19.21 27.58 -21.41
N LEU A 437 20.15 26.83 -21.99
CA LEU A 437 20.86 25.76 -21.31
C LEU A 437 21.74 26.32 -20.18
N LEU A 438 21.73 25.70 -18.99
CA LEU A 438 22.58 26.16 -17.89
C LEU A 438 24.06 25.93 -18.24
N GLY A 439 24.76 27.03 -18.49
CA GLY A 439 26.10 27.06 -19.06
C GLY A 439 26.24 28.17 -20.11
N GLU A 440 25.12 28.58 -20.70
CA GLU A 440 25.03 29.82 -21.47
C GLU A 440 25.08 31.06 -20.55
N THR A 441 25.38 32.22 -21.14
CA THR A 441 25.72 33.45 -20.37
C THR A 441 24.80 34.63 -20.67
N SER A 442 23.60 34.41 -21.25
CA SER A 442 22.74 35.52 -21.66
C SER A 442 21.86 36.05 -20.51
N GLY A 443 21.52 35.19 -19.53
CA GLY A 443 20.67 35.53 -18.39
C GLY A 443 21.39 36.03 -17.12
N ASN A 444 20.58 36.27 -16.09
CA ASN A 444 21.05 36.70 -14.75
C ASN A 444 21.54 35.55 -13.87
N VAL A 445 21.35 34.31 -14.31
CA VAL A 445 21.85 33.09 -13.68
C VAL A 445 22.76 32.43 -14.69
N ARG A 446 24.01 32.16 -14.31
CA ARG A 446 24.99 31.51 -15.17
C ARG A 446 25.85 30.55 -14.37
N LEU A 447 26.50 29.63 -15.04
CA LEU A 447 27.47 28.75 -14.39
C LEU A 447 28.70 29.54 -13.90
N GLN A 448 29.20 29.16 -12.72
CA GLN A 448 30.47 29.64 -12.18
C GLN A 448 31.48 28.50 -12.11
N GLY A 449 32.39 28.45 -13.08
CA GLY A 449 33.30 27.32 -13.26
C GLY A 449 32.65 26.25 -14.12
N ALA A 450 33.12 25.01 -13.99
CA ALA A 450 32.57 23.86 -14.69
C ALA A 450 31.74 22.99 -13.74
N ILE A 451 30.96 22.07 -14.30
CA ILE A 451 30.16 21.08 -13.58
C ILE A 451 30.95 19.80 -13.46
N THR A 452 31.00 19.22 -12.26
CA THR A 452 31.46 17.84 -12.07
C THR A 452 30.26 16.91 -12.23
N ALA A 453 30.29 16.06 -13.24
CA ALA A 453 29.23 15.08 -13.52
C ALA A 453 29.77 13.66 -13.32
N ALA A 454 29.13 12.89 -12.46
CA ALA A 454 29.49 11.51 -12.15
C ALA A 454 28.32 10.57 -12.44
N SER A 455 28.54 9.62 -13.35
CA SER A 455 27.58 8.54 -13.64
C SER A 455 27.86 7.33 -12.74
N TYR A 456 26.80 6.57 -12.47
CA TYR A 456 26.79 5.38 -11.65
C TYR A 456 26.04 4.29 -12.42
N VAL A 457 26.76 3.28 -12.91
CA VAL A 457 26.14 2.11 -13.53
C VAL A 457 25.97 1.06 -12.43
N PRO A 458 24.74 0.64 -12.09
CA PRO A 458 24.52 -0.31 -11.00
C PRO A 458 25.20 -1.64 -11.32
N THR A 459 25.86 -2.23 -10.32
CA THR A 459 26.56 -3.51 -10.44
C THR A 459 26.12 -4.49 -9.35
N GLY A 460 26.61 -5.73 -9.43
CA GLY A 460 26.30 -6.79 -8.48
C GLY A 460 25.53 -7.94 -9.11
N ASP A 461 25.24 -8.94 -8.28
CA ASP A 461 24.45 -10.09 -8.70
C ASP A 461 22.98 -9.66 -8.86
N ALA A 462 22.31 -10.23 -9.86
CA ALA A 462 20.88 -10.06 -10.03
C ALA A 462 20.14 -10.60 -8.79
N GLU A 463 19.14 -9.84 -8.31
CA GLU A 463 18.28 -10.28 -7.23
C GLU A 463 17.32 -11.35 -7.74
N THR A 464 17.22 -12.47 -7.03
CA THR A 464 16.21 -13.48 -7.34
C THR A 464 15.00 -13.27 -6.45
N VAL A 465 13.87 -12.91 -7.05
CA VAL A 465 12.58 -12.83 -6.37
C VAL A 465 11.71 -14.02 -6.73
N THR A 466 10.92 -14.49 -5.76
CA THR A 466 9.93 -15.55 -5.97
C THR A 466 8.56 -14.92 -6.10
N VAL A 467 7.88 -15.16 -7.21
CA VAL A 467 6.51 -14.69 -7.46
C VAL A 467 5.56 -15.89 -7.60
N PRO A 468 4.25 -15.75 -7.34
CA PRO A 468 3.31 -16.83 -7.60
C PRO A 468 3.24 -17.15 -9.11
N LEU A 469 3.28 -18.44 -9.46
CA LEU A 469 3.02 -18.92 -10.82
C LEU A 469 1.56 -19.36 -10.97
N LEU A 470 1.05 -20.11 -9.99
CA LEU A 470 -0.32 -20.61 -9.98
C LEU A 470 -0.91 -20.49 -8.58
N VAL A 471 -2.00 -19.75 -8.48
CA VAL A 471 -2.79 -19.59 -7.27
C VAL A 471 -4.21 -20.07 -7.54
N LEU A 472 -4.81 -20.75 -6.57
CA LEU A 472 -6.16 -21.27 -6.66
C LEU A 472 -7.04 -20.71 -5.55
N LEU A 473 -8.30 -20.45 -5.88
CA LEU A 473 -9.36 -20.18 -4.92
C LEU A 473 -10.39 -21.29 -5.03
N ASN A 474 -10.68 -21.95 -3.91
CA ASN A 474 -11.72 -22.97 -3.81
C ASN A 474 -13.07 -22.44 -4.29
N GLY A 475 -13.98 -23.33 -4.69
CA GLY A 475 -15.37 -22.99 -4.97
C GLY A 475 -16.23 -22.88 -3.70
N PRO A 476 -17.51 -22.54 -3.83
CA PRO A 476 -18.43 -22.42 -2.71
C PRO A 476 -18.75 -23.77 -2.05
N GLU A 477 -18.63 -24.87 -2.80
CA GLU A 477 -18.92 -26.24 -2.35
C GLU A 477 -17.67 -27.01 -1.92
N ASP A 478 -16.48 -26.42 -2.04
CA ASP A 478 -15.23 -27.02 -1.59
C ASP A 478 -15.08 -26.90 -0.07
N SER A 479 -14.12 -27.65 0.50
CA SER A 479 -13.86 -27.66 1.94
C SER A 479 -12.38 -27.33 2.22
N PRO A 480 -12.06 -26.14 2.77
CA PRO A 480 -12.98 -25.05 3.09
C PRO A 480 -13.53 -24.37 1.82
N ALA A 481 -14.68 -23.70 1.93
CA ALA A 481 -15.23 -22.90 0.84
C ALA A 481 -14.26 -21.74 0.50
N GLY A 482 -14.26 -21.32 -0.75
CA GLY A 482 -13.40 -20.22 -1.20
C GLY A 482 -13.83 -18.85 -0.68
N SER A 483 -12.90 -17.91 -0.68
CA SER A 483 -13.13 -16.51 -0.31
C SER A 483 -12.77 -15.61 -1.50
N VAL A 484 -13.53 -14.53 -1.69
CA VAL A 484 -13.19 -13.51 -2.68
C VAL A 484 -12.25 -12.47 -2.08
N TYR A 485 -11.41 -11.85 -2.90
CA TYR A 485 -10.53 -10.77 -2.48
C TYR A 485 -11.39 -9.61 -1.94
N GLY A 486 -10.96 -9.03 -0.81
CA GLY A 486 -11.69 -7.96 -0.11
C GLY A 486 -13.10 -8.26 0.35
N GLY A 487 -13.57 -9.51 0.26
CA GLY A 487 -14.95 -9.87 0.57
C GLY A 487 -15.15 -10.77 1.78
N GLY A 488 -16.42 -11.01 2.07
CA GLY A 488 -16.90 -11.55 3.33
C GLY A 488 -17.70 -10.52 4.13
N ALA A 489 -18.39 -10.99 5.16
CA ALA A 489 -19.10 -10.13 6.09
C ALA A 489 -18.13 -9.37 7.00
N PHE A 490 -18.50 -8.16 7.38
CA PHE A 490 -17.80 -7.45 8.45
C PHE A 490 -17.86 -8.22 9.78
N THR A 491 -16.80 -8.12 10.58
CA THR A 491 -16.66 -8.82 11.87
C THR A 491 -16.11 -7.89 12.95
N GLY A 492 -16.23 -8.26 14.22
CA GLY A 492 -15.64 -7.50 15.33
C GLY A 492 -16.42 -6.25 15.75
N TYR A 493 -17.62 -6.01 15.21
CA TYR A 493 -18.55 -5.00 15.72
C TYR A 493 -19.11 -5.40 17.09
N GLU A 494 -19.56 -4.43 17.87
CA GLU A 494 -20.12 -4.66 19.20
C GLU A 494 -21.64 -4.85 19.13
N GLY A 495 -22.17 -5.75 19.95
CA GLY A 495 -23.61 -5.98 20.02
C GLY A 495 -24.19 -6.63 18.75
N THR A 496 -25.34 -6.11 18.28
CA THR A 496 -26.18 -6.73 17.24
C THR A 496 -26.34 -5.90 15.97
N GLY A 497 -25.81 -4.68 15.93
CA GLY A 497 -25.99 -3.78 14.80
C GLY A 497 -24.84 -2.80 14.65
N PHE A 498 -24.79 -2.19 13.47
CA PHE A 498 -23.82 -1.18 13.06
C PHE A 498 -24.40 -0.45 11.85
N PHE A 499 -23.77 0.65 11.44
CA PHE A 499 -24.20 1.42 10.27
C PHE A 499 -23.20 1.28 9.12
N ALA A 500 -23.67 1.26 7.88
CA ALA A 500 -22.79 1.09 6.73
C ALA A 500 -23.30 1.78 5.45
N GLY A 501 -22.35 2.00 4.53
CA GLY A 501 -22.56 2.63 3.24
C GLY A 501 -21.89 1.87 2.10
N ALA A 502 -22.56 1.73 0.97
CA ALA A 502 -22.03 1.16 -0.27
C ALA A 502 -22.55 1.92 -1.48
N ALA A 503 -21.66 2.20 -2.44
CA ALA A 503 -21.95 2.87 -3.71
C ALA A 503 -22.72 4.20 -3.59
N LEU A 504 -22.30 5.06 -2.67
CA LEU A 504 -23.03 6.24 -2.24
C LEU A 504 -23.11 7.38 -3.27
N ASN A 505 -22.20 7.43 -4.26
CA ASN A 505 -22.10 8.55 -5.22
C ASN A 505 -22.61 8.22 -6.64
N LYS A 506 -22.44 6.98 -7.11
CA LYS A 506 -22.57 6.63 -8.53
C LYS A 506 -23.99 6.25 -8.90
N PHE A 507 -24.76 5.81 -7.91
CA PHE A 507 -26.12 5.36 -8.05
C PHE A 507 -27.02 6.40 -7.40
N ASP A 508 -27.39 7.43 -8.16
CA ASP A 508 -28.20 8.58 -7.73
C ASP A 508 -29.67 8.23 -7.45
N SER A 509 -29.88 7.13 -6.73
CA SER A 509 -31.18 6.58 -6.37
C SER A 509 -31.93 7.44 -5.34
N ASP A 510 -31.24 8.41 -4.71
CA ASP A 510 -31.84 9.47 -3.90
C ASP A 510 -31.87 10.86 -4.58
N GLY A 511 -31.31 11.00 -5.79
CA GLY A 511 -31.35 12.21 -6.61
C GLY A 511 -30.40 13.34 -6.20
N SER A 512 -29.42 13.08 -5.33
CA SER A 512 -28.54 14.09 -4.75
C SER A 512 -27.08 14.06 -5.23
N GLY A 513 -26.52 12.90 -5.61
CA GLY A 513 -25.06 12.75 -5.82
C GLY A 513 -24.21 13.28 -4.65
N THR A 514 -24.81 13.43 -3.47
CA THR A 514 -24.21 14.14 -2.32
C THR A 514 -23.69 13.19 -1.26
N THR A 515 -22.70 13.68 -0.51
CA THR A 515 -22.19 13.07 0.72
C THR A 515 -23.32 12.64 1.66
N LYS A 516 -23.32 11.37 2.04
CA LYS A 516 -24.28 10.84 3.02
C LYS A 516 -23.81 11.16 4.42
N THR A 517 -24.74 11.41 5.32
CA THR A 517 -24.40 11.81 6.69
C THR A 517 -25.21 11.06 7.74
N LEU A 518 -24.60 10.92 8.91
CA LEU A 518 -25.25 10.59 10.17
C LEU A 518 -24.79 11.59 11.23
N THR A 519 -25.73 12.28 11.86
CA THR A 519 -25.45 13.35 12.83
C THR A 519 -26.03 12.99 14.19
N LEU A 520 -25.19 13.00 15.23
CA LEU A 520 -25.60 12.81 16.61
C LEU A 520 -26.21 14.10 17.19
N PRO A 521 -27.10 14.04 18.19
CA PRO A 521 -27.53 15.23 18.92
C PRO A 521 -26.36 15.88 19.67
N PRO A 522 -26.44 17.17 20.02
CA PRO A 522 -25.41 17.83 20.80
C PRO A 522 -25.16 17.14 22.13
N VAL A 523 -23.89 16.89 22.43
CA VAL A 523 -23.43 16.27 23.69
C VAL A 523 -22.70 17.31 24.52
N ASN A 524 -23.20 17.54 25.74
CA ASN A 524 -22.60 18.50 26.65
C ASN A 524 -21.28 17.95 27.22
N VAL A 525 -20.18 18.56 26.80
CA VAL A 525 -18.81 18.33 27.26
C VAL A 525 -18.21 19.57 27.93
N ALA A 526 -19.03 20.56 28.28
CA ALA A 526 -18.57 21.81 28.87
C ALA A 526 -17.80 21.58 30.18
N GLY A 527 -16.62 22.19 30.27
CA GLY A 527 -15.74 22.06 31.44
C GLY A 527 -15.05 20.71 31.58
N LYS A 528 -15.17 19.81 30.60
CA LYS A 528 -14.44 18.55 30.56
C LYS A 528 -13.05 18.77 29.96
N GLU A 529 -12.05 18.08 30.52
CA GLU A 529 -10.69 18.07 30.01
C GLU A 529 -10.39 16.76 29.29
N ASN A 530 -9.45 16.78 28.34
CA ASN A 530 -9.00 15.61 27.58
C ASN A 530 -10.16 14.81 26.93
N VAL A 531 -11.12 15.55 26.35
CA VAL A 531 -12.24 14.97 25.62
C VAL A 531 -11.71 14.24 24.38
N ARG A 532 -12.20 13.03 24.15
CA ARG A 532 -11.86 12.20 22.99
C ARG A 532 -13.12 11.61 22.39
N VAL A 533 -13.12 11.44 21.07
CA VAL A 533 -14.09 10.60 20.38
C VAL A 533 -13.39 9.31 19.97
N THR A 534 -14.04 8.18 20.25
CA THR A 534 -13.67 6.86 19.77
C THR A 534 -14.82 6.33 18.94
N PHE A 535 -14.54 5.72 17.80
CA PHE A 535 -15.55 4.96 17.05
C PHE A 535 -14.89 3.73 16.45
N ALA A 536 -15.65 2.66 16.33
CA ALA A 536 -15.21 1.46 15.63
C ALA A 536 -15.45 1.69 14.14
N ALA A 537 -14.41 1.55 13.31
CA ALA A 537 -14.49 1.75 11.87
C ALA A 537 -14.02 0.50 11.13
N ALA A 538 -14.62 0.26 9.96
CA ALA A 538 -14.26 -0.81 9.07
C ALA A 538 -14.48 -0.38 7.62
N ALA A 539 -13.75 -0.99 6.69
CA ALA A 539 -13.97 -0.81 5.26
C ALA A 539 -13.63 -2.10 4.51
N THR A 540 -14.16 -2.27 3.30
CA THR A 540 -13.59 -3.23 2.36
C THR A 540 -12.17 -2.80 1.95
N PHE A 541 -11.47 -3.62 1.17
CA PHE A 541 -10.13 -3.31 0.68
C PHE A 541 -10.02 -3.67 -0.81
N LEU A 542 -10.94 -3.07 -1.57
CA LEU A 542 -11.17 -3.24 -3.00
C LEU A 542 -11.27 -1.82 -3.56
N ASP A 543 -10.35 -1.49 -4.46
CA ASP A 543 -10.27 -0.26 -5.28
C ASP A 543 -11.05 1.01 -4.92
N PHE A 544 -10.96 1.50 -3.68
CA PHE A 544 -11.49 2.84 -3.36
C PHE A 544 -10.82 3.91 -4.22
N GLU A 545 -11.59 4.82 -4.82
CA GLU A 545 -11.00 6.00 -5.44
C GLU A 545 -10.47 6.98 -4.39
N THR A 546 -9.53 7.84 -4.78
CA THR A 546 -8.95 8.84 -3.88
C THR A 546 -9.95 9.90 -3.39
N ASP A 547 -11.10 10.02 -4.04
CA ASP A 547 -12.22 10.87 -3.64
C ASP A 547 -13.28 10.14 -2.78
N ASP A 548 -13.16 8.83 -2.61
CA ASP A 548 -13.96 8.08 -1.64
C ASP A 548 -13.48 8.32 -0.22
N PHE A 549 -14.43 8.41 0.73
CA PHE A 549 -14.10 8.66 2.12
C PHE A 549 -15.10 8.12 3.14
N LEU A 550 -14.58 7.88 4.35
CA LEU A 550 -15.32 7.87 5.60
C LEU A 550 -14.70 8.92 6.52
N ASP A 551 -15.43 9.99 6.77
CA ASP A 551 -14.97 11.08 7.61
C ASP A 551 -15.73 11.14 8.92
N LEU A 552 -15.03 11.63 9.96
CA LEU A 552 -15.64 12.14 11.17
C LEU A 552 -15.44 13.66 11.22
N TRP A 553 -16.55 14.39 11.25
CA TRP A 553 -16.61 15.83 11.40
C TRP A 553 -17.16 16.21 12.78
N ILE A 554 -16.69 17.32 13.33
CA ILE A 554 -17.13 17.84 14.63
C ILE A 554 -17.56 19.31 14.53
N ASP A 555 -18.58 19.68 15.29
CA ASP A 555 -18.92 21.07 15.61
C ASP A 555 -18.84 21.20 17.15
N PRO A 556 -17.72 21.73 17.69
CA PRO A 556 -17.43 21.68 19.12
C PRO A 556 -18.43 22.41 20.01
N ASN A 557 -19.21 23.33 19.45
CA ASN A 557 -20.06 24.28 20.19
C ASN A 557 -21.47 24.40 19.60
N ASN A 558 -21.90 23.43 18.79
CA ASN A 558 -23.21 23.43 18.13
C ASN A 558 -23.53 24.76 17.41
N SER A 559 -22.53 25.31 16.72
CA SER A 559 -22.58 26.58 16.01
C SER A 559 -23.05 26.46 14.56
N GLY A 560 -23.15 25.23 14.03
CA GLY A 560 -23.32 24.89 12.62
C GLY A 560 -22.01 24.81 11.84
N ASN A 561 -20.87 25.13 12.44
CA ASN A 561 -19.56 25.14 11.77
C ASN A 561 -18.80 23.83 12.02
N PHE A 562 -18.94 22.89 11.10
CA PHE A 562 -18.23 21.61 11.17
C PHE A 562 -16.79 21.73 10.67
N SER A 563 -15.86 21.05 11.36
CA SER A 563 -14.48 20.81 10.93
C SER A 563 -14.18 19.32 10.87
N GLN A 564 -13.42 18.88 9.86
CA GLN A 564 -12.98 17.49 9.72
C GLN A 564 -11.98 17.14 10.82
N LEU A 565 -12.26 16.07 11.57
CA LEU A 565 -11.35 15.54 12.57
C LEU A 565 -10.57 14.33 12.04
N VAL A 566 -11.24 13.51 11.22
CA VAL A 566 -10.70 12.26 10.67
C VAL A 566 -11.12 12.16 9.21
N ARG A 567 -10.19 11.69 8.36
CA ARG A 567 -10.47 11.30 6.98
C ARG A 567 -9.86 9.95 6.67
N PHE A 568 -10.70 8.93 6.52
CA PHE A 568 -10.28 7.69 5.87
C PHE A 568 -10.48 7.81 4.36
N THR A 569 -9.48 7.45 3.57
CA THR A 569 -9.49 7.53 2.10
C THR A 569 -8.48 6.54 1.51
N ALA A 570 -8.57 6.23 0.21
CA ALA A 570 -7.48 5.55 -0.49
C ALA A 570 -6.26 6.49 -0.61
N PRO A 571 -5.04 6.03 -0.28
CA PRO A 571 -3.85 6.88 -0.40
C PRO A 571 -3.46 7.25 -1.83
N SER A 572 -3.77 6.39 -2.79
CA SER A 572 -3.62 6.61 -4.23
C SER A 572 -4.61 5.72 -4.98
N GLY A 573 -4.80 5.96 -6.28
CA GLY A 573 -5.63 5.07 -7.13
C GLY A 573 -5.07 3.65 -7.30
N ASN A 574 -3.85 3.38 -6.80
CA ASN A 574 -3.25 2.04 -6.84
C ASN A 574 -3.29 1.35 -5.46
N ASP A 575 -3.47 2.10 -4.38
CA ASP A 575 -3.49 1.56 -3.02
C ASP A 575 -4.88 0.98 -2.71
N LYS A 576 -4.99 -0.35 -2.70
CA LYS A 576 -6.26 -1.07 -2.46
C LYS A 576 -6.57 -1.22 -0.96
N TYR A 577 -6.38 -0.16 -0.18
CA TYR A 577 -6.73 -0.09 1.23
C TYR A 577 -7.12 1.33 1.65
N PHE A 578 -7.79 1.42 2.80
CA PHE A 578 -8.39 2.65 3.30
C PHE A 578 -7.72 3.03 4.62
N ASP A 579 -7.12 4.22 4.72
CA ASP A 579 -6.45 4.67 5.95
C ASP A 579 -6.65 6.17 6.24
N ASP A 580 -6.26 6.60 7.44
CA ASP A 580 -6.40 7.97 7.93
C ASP A 580 -5.13 8.82 7.84
N ARG A 581 -4.16 8.48 6.98
CA ARG A 581 -2.83 9.12 6.97
C ARG A 581 -2.86 10.64 6.79
N LEU A 582 -3.88 11.18 6.13
CA LEU A 582 -4.03 12.62 5.95
C LEU A 582 -4.30 13.34 7.28
N THR A 583 -4.99 12.68 8.21
CA THR A 583 -5.29 13.21 9.55
C THR A 583 -4.40 12.64 10.66
N ASN A 584 -3.67 11.56 10.38
CA ASN A 584 -2.78 10.86 11.31
C ASN A 584 -1.50 10.35 10.61
N PRO A 585 -0.65 11.24 10.10
CA PRO A 585 0.49 10.87 9.25
C PRO A 585 1.57 10.10 10.00
N SER A 586 1.63 10.20 11.32
CA SER A 586 2.67 9.56 12.13
C SER A 586 2.38 8.09 12.46
N ASN A 587 1.11 7.68 12.44
CA ASN A 587 0.70 6.32 12.78
C ASN A 587 -0.66 5.98 12.15
N PRO A 588 -0.75 5.93 10.81
CA PRO A 588 -2.02 5.72 10.13
C PRO A 588 -2.66 4.39 10.53
N THR A 589 -3.96 4.41 10.73
CA THR A 589 -4.81 3.25 10.93
C THR A 589 -5.37 2.81 9.59
N GLN A 590 -4.96 1.63 9.13
CA GLN A 590 -5.55 0.97 7.97
C GLN A 590 -6.79 0.17 8.39
N LEU A 591 -7.92 0.44 7.72
CA LEU A 591 -9.18 -0.30 7.91
C LEU A 591 -9.19 -1.62 7.13
N GLY A 592 -10.08 -2.51 7.53
CA GLY A 592 -10.39 -3.76 6.84
C GLY A 592 -11.75 -4.29 7.30
N LEU A 593 -12.09 -5.54 6.98
CA LEU A 593 -13.39 -6.13 7.31
C LEU A 593 -13.62 -6.34 8.82
N ALA A 594 -12.57 -6.30 9.63
CA ALA A 594 -12.68 -6.30 11.07
C ALA A 594 -12.76 -4.87 11.59
N PHE A 595 -13.80 -4.56 12.36
CA PHE A 595 -13.95 -3.28 13.05
C PHE A 595 -12.76 -3.01 13.97
N LYS A 596 -12.26 -1.78 13.93
CA LYS A 596 -11.15 -1.30 14.75
C LYS A 596 -11.53 0.01 15.43
N ASP A 597 -11.24 0.09 16.72
CA ASP A 597 -11.37 1.33 17.47
C ASP A 597 -10.33 2.35 17.02
N VAL A 598 -10.80 3.53 16.64
CA VAL A 598 -9.96 4.69 16.34
C VAL A 598 -10.34 5.84 17.26
N THR A 599 -9.35 6.49 17.87
CA THR A 599 -9.56 7.48 18.92
C THR A 599 -8.83 8.77 18.61
N TYR A 600 -9.56 9.89 18.63
CA TYR A 600 -9.01 11.21 18.35
C TYR A 600 -9.34 12.21 19.46
N PRO A 601 -8.41 13.11 19.79
CA PRO A 601 -8.67 14.18 20.75
C PRO A 601 -9.64 15.21 20.15
N ILE A 602 -10.56 15.69 20.98
CA ILE A 602 -11.40 16.85 20.65
C ILE A 602 -10.64 18.13 21.08
N PRO A 603 -10.66 19.21 20.27
CA PRO A 603 -10.05 20.48 20.65
C PRO A 603 -10.55 20.99 22.01
N GLN A 604 -9.64 21.56 22.82
CA GLN A 604 -9.98 22.11 24.12
C GLN A 604 -11.03 23.22 24.01
N GLY A 605 -11.91 23.31 25.01
CA GLY A 605 -12.95 24.33 25.08
C GLY A 605 -14.25 23.99 24.35
N ALA A 606 -14.40 22.75 23.84
CA ALA A 606 -15.69 22.24 23.36
C ALA A 606 -16.75 22.31 24.47
N THR A 607 -18.00 22.56 24.09
CA THR A 607 -19.13 22.72 25.02
C THR A 607 -20.30 21.85 24.62
N ASP A 608 -20.98 22.16 23.53
CA ASP A 608 -22.05 21.36 22.95
C ASP A 608 -21.53 20.65 21.70
N LEU A 609 -20.82 19.54 21.90
CA LEU A 609 -20.14 18.80 20.83
C LEU A 609 -21.16 18.07 19.96
N VAL A 610 -21.16 18.36 18.67
CA VAL A 610 -21.91 17.60 17.66
C VAL A 610 -20.94 16.78 16.83
N ILE A 611 -21.22 15.49 16.68
CA ILE A 611 -20.46 14.57 15.81
C ILE A 611 -21.29 14.29 14.56
N GLN A 612 -20.63 14.32 13.40
CA GLN A 612 -21.22 13.95 12.13
C GLN A 612 -20.29 12.98 11.38
N ILE A 613 -20.78 11.79 11.09
CA ILE A 613 -20.15 10.88 10.14
C ILE A 613 -20.56 11.30 8.73
N ARG A 614 -19.59 11.34 7.82
CA ARG A 614 -19.82 11.58 6.40
C ARG A 614 -19.20 10.48 5.57
N ALA A 615 -19.91 10.01 4.56
CA ALA A 615 -19.43 8.94 3.70
C ALA A 615 -19.71 9.23 2.22
N PHE A 616 -18.79 8.77 1.38
CA PHE A 616 -18.85 8.84 -0.06
C PHE A 616 -18.06 7.66 -0.62
N THR A 617 -18.71 6.78 -1.39
CA THR A 617 -18.07 5.62 -2.04
C THR A 617 -18.63 5.45 -3.44
N THR A 618 -17.86 4.90 -4.38
CA THR A 618 -18.27 4.86 -5.80
C THR A 618 -18.98 3.58 -6.19
N TRP A 619 -18.46 2.44 -5.78
CA TRP A 619 -18.89 1.12 -6.22
C TRP A 619 -19.51 0.29 -5.09
N PHE A 620 -20.26 -0.76 -5.46
CA PHE A 620 -21.02 -1.58 -4.51
C PHE A 620 -20.12 -2.41 -3.57
N ASN A 621 -18.88 -2.64 -3.98
CA ASN A 621 -17.84 -3.34 -3.25
C ASN A 621 -16.94 -2.40 -2.44
N GLU A 622 -17.11 -1.09 -2.56
CA GLU A 622 -16.53 -0.06 -1.69
C GLU A 622 -17.50 0.25 -0.56
N ILE A 623 -17.27 -0.44 0.54
CA ILE A 623 -18.18 -0.46 1.67
C ILE A 623 -17.43 0.11 2.85
N VAL A 624 -18.00 1.16 3.46
CA VAL A 624 -17.53 1.73 4.72
C VAL A 624 -18.55 1.42 5.80
N ALA A 625 -18.07 1.11 7.00
CA ALA A 625 -18.92 0.79 8.13
C ALA A 625 -18.36 1.41 9.41
N PHE A 626 -19.26 1.77 10.31
CA PHE A 626 -18.91 2.33 11.61
C PHE A 626 -19.89 1.87 12.69
N ASP A 627 -19.38 1.81 13.91
CA ASP A 627 -20.08 1.33 15.09
C ASP A 627 -19.50 2.02 16.34
N ASP A 628 -20.18 1.85 17.48
CA ASP A 628 -19.74 2.19 18.83
C ASP A 628 -19.04 3.56 18.98
N ILE A 629 -19.77 4.62 18.61
CA ILE A 629 -19.30 6.00 18.78
C ILE A 629 -19.39 6.36 20.26
N ARG A 630 -18.22 6.59 20.87
CA ARG A 630 -18.04 6.92 22.29
C ARG A 630 -17.39 8.29 22.44
N ILE A 631 -17.94 9.12 23.32
CA ILE A 631 -17.31 10.36 23.76
C ILE A 631 -16.85 10.15 25.20
N THR A 632 -15.56 10.35 25.44
CA THR A 632 -14.95 10.18 26.76
C THR A 632 -14.21 11.43 27.21
N ALA A 633 -14.05 11.62 28.52
CA ALA A 633 -13.23 12.69 29.09
C ALA A 633 -12.27 12.19 30.18
N GLY A 634 -11.17 12.93 30.38
CA GLY A 634 -10.15 12.64 31.38
C GLY A 634 -8.96 11.83 30.88
N ASP A 635 -8.00 11.64 31.79
CA ASP A 635 -6.78 10.89 31.53
C ASP A 635 -7.04 9.39 31.55
N GLN A 636 -6.59 8.68 30.52
CA GLN A 636 -6.54 7.23 30.59
C GLN A 636 -5.38 6.79 31.49
N LEU A 637 -5.69 6.05 32.54
CA LEU A 637 -4.70 5.33 33.34
C LEU A 637 -4.04 4.27 32.46
N ARG A 638 -2.76 4.45 32.12
CA ARG A 638 -2.01 3.51 31.26
C ARG A 638 -0.68 3.18 31.90
N ILE A 639 -0.29 1.90 31.88
CA ILE A 639 1.12 1.53 32.10
C ILE A 639 1.91 2.00 30.89
N GLY A 640 2.85 2.91 31.11
CA GLY A 640 3.71 3.46 30.06
C GLY A 640 4.90 2.55 29.77
N SER A 641 5.58 2.04 30.80
CA SER A 641 6.72 1.14 30.62
C SER A 641 6.98 0.28 31.85
N ILE A 642 7.59 -0.88 31.62
CA ILE A 642 8.12 -1.76 32.67
C ILE A 642 9.58 -2.05 32.29
N ALA A 643 10.51 -1.66 33.16
CA ALA A 643 11.95 -1.87 32.94
C ALA A 643 12.53 -2.74 34.07
N LEU A 644 13.32 -3.75 33.71
CA LEU A 644 14.08 -4.57 34.65
C LEU A 644 15.55 -4.19 34.58
N ALA A 645 16.14 -3.84 35.73
CA ALA A 645 17.57 -3.65 35.88
C ALA A 645 18.06 -4.36 37.14
N GLN A 646 18.94 -5.34 36.97
CA GLN A 646 19.39 -6.23 38.06
C GLN A 646 18.19 -6.85 38.80
N ASP A 647 18.03 -6.50 40.08
CA ASP A 647 16.97 -6.98 40.97
C ASP A 647 15.87 -5.92 41.19
N THR A 648 15.74 -4.94 40.28
CA THR A 648 14.76 -3.85 40.38
C THR A 648 13.85 -3.80 39.16
N VAL A 649 12.54 -3.84 39.37
CA VAL A 649 11.51 -3.56 38.36
C VAL A 649 11.01 -2.15 38.55
N THR A 650 11.15 -1.31 37.52
CA THR A 650 10.56 0.03 37.47
C THR A 650 9.28 -0.02 36.67
N ILE A 651 8.16 0.38 37.29
CA ILE A 651 6.84 0.46 36.67
C ILE A 651 6.53 1.95 36.46
N THR A 652 6.32 2.35 35.22
CA THR A 652 5.92 3.71 34.84
C THR A 652 4.48 3.69 34.37
N TRP A 653 3.66 4.62 34.85
CA TRP A 653 2.29 4.85 34.39
C TRP A 653 1.96 6.33 34.23
N THR A 654 0.92 6.61 33.46
CA THR A 654 0.33 7.95 33.27
C THR A 654 -1.06 8.01 33.90
N GLY A 655 -1.49 9.19 34.34
CA GLY A 655 -2.76 9.40 35.03
C GLY A 655 -2.68 9.26 36.56
N ALA A 656 -3.72 9.71 37.26
CA ALA A 656 -3.79 9.70 38.72
C ALA A 656 -4.23 8.34 39.28
N GLY A 657 -3.35 7.33 39.25
CA GLY A 657 -3.60 5.99 39.80
C GLY A 657 -2.69 5.58 40.96
N ARG A 658 -3.18 4.70 41.81
CA ARG A 658 -2.48 4.02 42.91
C ARG A 658 -1.99 2.64 42.45
N LEU A 659 -0.71 2.37 42.69
CA LEU A 659 -0.14 1.04 42.50
C LEU A 659 -0.56 0.13 43.66
N GLN A 660 -1.10 -1.05 43.36
CA GLN A 660 -1.40 -2.10 44.31
C GLN A 660 -0.54 -3.32 44.05
N SER A 661 -0.29 -4.13 45.09
CA SER A 661 0.41 -5.40 44.98
C SER A 661 -0.30 -6.53 45.72
N ALA A 662 -0.08 -7.77 45.29
CA ALA A 662 -0.62 -8.99 45.90
C ALA A 662 0.40 -10.16 45.78
N PRO A 663 0.35 -11.15 46.70
CA PRO A 663 1.14 -12.38 46.58
C PRO A 663 0.53 -13.41 45.60
N ASP A 664 -0.76 -13.27 45.26
CA ASP A 664 -1.48 -14.11 44.30
C ASP A 664 -2.12 -13.25 43.21
N VAL A 665 -2.25 -13.79 41.99
CA VAL A 665 -2.85 -13.11 40.83
C VAL A 665 -4.29 -12.67 41.08
N ASN A 666 -5.02 -13.41 41.93
CA ASN A 666 -6.40 -13.13 42.28
C ASN A 666 -6.54 -12.22 43.52
N GLY A 667 -5.44 -11.77 44.11
CA GLY A 667 -5.42 -10.95 45.31
C GLY A 667 -5.31 -11.77 46.61
N PRO A 668 -5.53 -11.15 47.79
CA PRO A 668 -5.99 -9.78 47.99
C PRO A 668 -4.92 -8.75 47.63
N PHE A 669 -5.33 -7.69 46.94
CA PHE A 669 -4.47 -6.56 46.56
C PHE A 669 -4.48 -5.47 47.63
N SER A 670 -3.31 -4.91 47.92
CA SER A 670 -3.14 -3.79 48.86
C SER A 670 -2.33 -2.66 48.23
N ASP A 671 -2.65 -1.41 48.60
CA ASP A 671 -1.94 -0.21 48.14
C ASP A 671 -0.44 -0.31 48.47
N VAL A 672 0.40 -0.04 47.47
CA VAL A 672 1.83 0.10 47.65
C VAL A 672 2.08 1.49 48.23
N ALA A 673 2.37 1.53 49.53
CA ALA A 673 2.54 2.79 50.26
C ALA A 673 3.63 3.66 49.64
N GLY A 674 3.29 4.94 49.37
CA GLY A 674 4.22 5.91 48.81
C GLY A 674 4.57 5.71 47.33
N ALA A 675 3.82 4.88 46.61
CA ALA A 675 4.06 4.69 45.18
C ALA A 675 3.66 5.93 44.35
N SER A 676 4.60 6.41 43.54
CA SER A 676 4.41 7.44 42.52
C SER A 676 5.07 6.98 41.23
N SER A 677 4.51 7.31 40.07
CA SER A 677 5.12 6.98 38.78
C SER A 677 6.35 7.86 38.50
N PRO A 678 7.49 7.29 38.07
CA PRO A 678 7.80 5.86 38.00
C PRO A 678 8.11 5.27 39.39
N HIS A 679 7.63 4.05 39.66
CA HIS A 679 7.86 3.37 40.93
C HIS A 679 8.78 2.17 40.77
N ALA A 680 9.85 2.11 41.57
CA ALA A 680 10.82 1.03 41.56
C ALA A 680 10.50 0.02 42.68
N VAL A 681 10.48 -1.26 42.32
CA VAL A 681 10.27 -2.36 43.27
C VAL A 681 11.41 -3.36 43.20
N GLN A 682 11.94 -3.73 44.37
CA GLN A 682 12.93 -4.79 44.49
C GLN A 682 12.26 -6.15 44.29
N VAL A 683 12.82 -6.97 43.40
CA VAL A 683 12.39 -8.34 43.15
C VAL A 683 13.38 -9.31 43.78
N SER A 684 12.87 -10.36 44.42
CA SER A 684 13.70 -11.41 45.01
C SER A 684 13.27 -12.78 44.50
N ALA A 685 14.20 -13.71 44.37
CA ALA A 685 13.91 -15.08 43.96
C ALA A 685 13.04 -15.86 44.98
N ALA A 686 12.84 -15.32 46.18
CA ALA A 686 12.09 -15.96 47.27
C ALA A 686 10.61 -15.57 47.30
N GLU A 687 10.19 -14.53 46.56
CA GLU A 687 8.84 -13.96 46.68
C GLU A 687 8.26 -13.61 45.31
N ARG A 688 7.08 -14.16 44.99
CA ARG A 688 6.29 -13.75 43.83
C ARG A 688 5.36 -12.62 44.24
N ARG A 689 5.34 -11.54 43.47
CA ARG A 689 4.39 -10.44 43.64
C ARG A 689 3.76 -10.06 42.31
N TYR A 690 2.47 -9.77 42.37
CA TYR A 690 1.66 -9.26 41.29
C TYR A 690 1.38 -7.80 41.56
N TYR A 691 1.42 -6.98 40.51
CA TYR A 691 1.11 -5.55 40.59
C TYR A 691 -0.07 -5.23 39.70
N ARG A 692 -0.92 -4.32 40.15
CA ARG A 692 -1.96 -3.72 39.32
C ARG A 692 -2.03 -2.23 39.62
N LEU A 693 -2.50 -1.48 38.65
CA LEU A 693 -2.88 -0.08 38.84
C LEU A 693 -4.37 0.00 39.05
N VAL A 694 -4.77 0.71 40.10
CA VAL A 694 -6.16 1.06 40.39
C VAL A 694 -6.23 2.57 40.56
N GLN A 695 -7.39 3.17 40.37
CA GLN A 695 -7.58 4.56 40.75
C GLN A 695 -7.85 4.68 42.26
#